data_AF-A0A5N7WS89-F1
#
_entry.id   AF-A0A5N7WS89-F1
#
_cell.length_a   1.000
_cell.length_b   1.000
_cell.length_c   1.000
_cell.angle_alpha   90.00
_cell.angle_beta   90.00
_cell.angle_gamma   90.00
#
_symmetry.space_group_name_H-M   'P 1'
#
loop_
_entity.id
_entity.type
_entity.pdbx_description
1 polymer ?
#
loop_
_entity_poly.entity_id
_entity_poly.type
_entity_poly.pdbx_seq_one_letter_code
_entity_poly.pdbx_strand_id
1 'polypeptide(L)'
;MKIVCIGGGPAGLYFALLMKQMNPAHEVTVVERNLPYDTFGWGVVFSDATMDNMRVWDPVTAAQIEQAFNHWDDIELLFKGRRIRSGGHGFVGIGRKHLLNILQARCEQLGVSLVFETDVQSDEEYPDADLIIASDGVNSRIRSKYENTFKPDIVTRPNRYIWLGTNKVYEAFTFDFVRTEHGWFQAHIYKFDDQTSTFIVETTEECWKASGLDGADQEQSIAFCEKLFADNLQGERLMTNARHLRGSAWINFQRVVCDQWWLRNAKGSHVVLMGDAVHTAHFAIGSGTKLAIEDAIELARQFKKSGDDAAHIPEVLTAYQEARRVETLRLQNAAWNAMEWFEVCGQRYCDQLEPEQFMYSMLTRSQRISHENLRLRDAAWLDGYERWLAEKNGVATDGKAPPPMFLPYRLRGLTLKNRIVVSPMAQYSAVDGVPGDYHLVHLGARAMGGAGLVFAEMACISPEGRITPGCPGTYSEQQKQAWKRIADWIHAHTDAKFAMQIGHAGAKASTRLAWEGTDLPLEQGNWPIMAASEQQYLQGVSQTSKAMTRADMDEVLQQFVHAAQMAADIGVDWLELHCAHGYLLSGFISPLTNHRSDEYGGSLENRLRYPLQVFKAMRAVWPQDRPMSVRISAHDWVPGGITPEDAVEIAKAFKAAGADLIDCSSGQVSKAEKPVFGRMFQTPFADRIRQEAGIATMAVGAISEADHANSIIAAGRADLCAIARPHLA
;
A
#
# COMPACT_ATOMS: atom_id res chain seq x y z
N MET A 1 -31.96 -3.79 -30.15
CA MET A 1 -31.53 -4.90 -29.27
C MET A 1 -32.52 -5.06 -28.14
N LYS A 2 -32.62 -6.28 -27.61
CA LYS A 2 -33.31 -6.63 -26.35
C LYS A 2 -32.29 -6.74 -25.23
N ILE A 3 -32.38 -5.86 -24.24
CA ILE A 3 -31.41 -5.73 -23.15
C ILE A 3 -32.14 -5.98 -21.82
N VAL A 4 -31.58 -6.86 -20.99
CA VAL A 4 -32.08 -7.12 -19.63
C VAL A 4 -31.01 -6.79 -18.62
N CYS A 5 -31.28 -5.85 -17.72
CA CYS A 5 -30.41 -5.51 -16.60
C CYS A 5 -30.96 -6.18 -15.33
N ILE A 6 -30.19 -7.12 -14.77
CA ILE A 6 -30.53 -7.82 -13.54
C ILE A 6 -29.88 -7.05 -12.39
N GLY A 7 -30.71 -6.43 -11.55
CA GLY A 7 -30.32 -5.50 -10.49
C GLY A 7 -30.67 -4.04 -10.82
N GLY A 8 -31.48 -3.41 -9.97
CA GLY A 8 -31.92 -2.02 -10.03
C GLY A 8 -31.06 -1.06 -9.20
N GLY A 9 -29.76 -1.34 -9.08
CA GLY A 9 -28.78 -0.42 -8.49
C GLY A 9 -28.31 0.66 -9.48
N PRO A 10 -27.36 1.53 -9.08
CA PRO A 10 -26.87 2.61 -9.94
C PRO A 10 -26.31 2.13 -11.28
N ALA A 11 -25.62 0.98 -11.32
CA ALA A 11 -25.07 0.39 -12.55
C ALA A 11 -26.18 0.03 -13.55
N GLY A 12 -27.11 -0.84 -13.15
CA GLY A 12 -28.16 -1.34 -14.03
C GLY A 12 -29.11 -0.24 -14.50
N LEU A 13 -29.56 0.63 -13.60
CA LEU A 13 -30.45 1.74 -13.95
C LEU A 13 -29.76 2.74 -14.90
N TYR A 14 -28.52 3.15 -14.59
CA TYR A 14 -27.82 4.15 -15.40
C TYR A 14 -27.40 3.61 -16.76
N PHE A 15 -27.02 2.33 -16.87
CA PHE A 15 -26.79 1.74 -18.18
C PHE A 15 -28.08 1.64 -19.00
N ALA A 16 -29.18 1.19 -18.38
CA ALA A 16 -30.47 1.05 -19.04
C ALA A 16 -30.98 2.37 -19.62
N LEU A 17 -30.89 3.46 -18.85
CA LEU A 17 -31.30 4.78 -19.32
C LEU A 17 -30.39 5.31 -20.45
N LEU A 18 -29.06 5.10 -20.38
CA LEU A 18 -28.14 5.55 -21.42
C LEU A 18 -28.40 4.84 -22.76
N MET A 19 -28.60 3.52 -22.73
CA MET A 19 -28.92 2.75 -23.94
C MET A 19 -30.26 3.17 -24.55
N LYS A 20 -31.27 3.42 -23.70
CA LYS A 20 -32.59 3.86 -24.18
C LYS A 20 -32.57 5.28 -24.74
N GLN A 21 -31.77 6.17 -24.14
CA GLN A 21 -31.54 7.53 -24.64
C GLN A 21 -30.78 7.53 -25.97
N MET A 22 -29.79 6.65 -26.11
CA MET A 22 -29.00 6.52 -27.34
C MET A 22 -29.85 6.03 -28.51
N ASN A 23 -30.70 5.01 -28.28
CA ASN A 23 -31.60 4.48 -29.29
C ASN A 23 -32.96 4.07 -28.70
N PRO A 24 -34.02 4.87 -28.92
CA PRO A 24 -35.36 4.57 -28.40
C PRO A 24 -35.96 3.24 -28.87
N ALA A 25 -35.48 2.67 -29.99
CA ALA A 25 -35.94 1.39 -30.52
C ALA A 25 -35.43 0.18 -29.73
N HIS A 26 -34.49 0.35 -28.80
CA HIS A 26 -34.08 -0.74 -27.92
C HIS A 26 -35.20 -1.12 -26.93
N GLU A 27 -35.40 -2.42 -26.73
CA GLU A 27 -36.25 -2.95 -25.67
C GLU A 27 -35.37 -3.18 -24.43
N VAL A 28 -35.50 -2.33 -23.42
CA VAL A 28 -34.66 -2.37 -22.22
C VAL A 28 -35.52 -2.65 -21.00
N THR A 29 -35.19 -3.71 -20.27
CA THR A 29 -35.87 -4.10 -19.02
C THR A 29 -34.87 -4.11 -17.87
N VAL A 30 -35.21 -3.51 -16.74
CA VAL A 30 -34.48 -3.62 -15.47
C VAL A 30 -35.31 -4.47 -14.52
N VAL A 31 -34.70 -5.49 -13.93
CA VAL A 31 -35.35 -6.42 -13.01
C VAL A 31 -34.71 -6.29 -11.63
N GLU A 32 -35.50 -5.96 -10.62
CA GLU A 32 -35.07 -5.71 -9.25
C GLU A 32 -35.82 -6.62 -8.27
N ARG A 33 -35.10 -7.19 -7.32
CA ARG A 33 -35.65 -8.12 -6.32
C ARG A 33 -36.40 -7.40 -5.20
N ASN A 34 -36.03 -6.15 -4.93
CA ASN A 34 -36.62 -5.33 -3.88
C ASN A 34 -37.85 -4.56 -4.39
N LEU A 35 -38.56 -3.95 -3.44
CA LEU A 35 -39.66 -3.05 -3.72
C LEU A 35 -39.18 -1.79 -4.47
N PRO A 36 -40.05 -1.14 -5.27
CA PRO A 36 -39.78 0.16 -5.83
C PRO A 36 -39.36 1.15 -4.73
N TYR A 37 -38.30 1.91 -4.98
CA TYR A 37 -37.78 2.91 -4.04
C TYR A 37 -37.35 2.38 -2.66
N ASP A 38 -37.15 1.07 -2.50
CA ASP A 38 -36.60 0.44 -1.30
C ASP A 38 -35.11 0.15 -1.48
N THR A 39 -34.27 0.58 -0.52
CA THR A 39 -32.83 0.37 -0.59
C THR A 39 -32.18 0.35 0.79
N PHE A 40 -31.09 -0.41 0.90
CA PHE A 40 -30.21 -0.46 2.06
C PHE A 40 -29.09 0.58 1.95
N GLY A 41 -28.77 1.24 3.08
CA GLY A 41 -27.72 2.25 3.17
C GLY A 41 -28.22 3.69 3.10
N TRP A 42 -27.37 4.63 3.50
CA TRP A 42 -27.72 6.05 3.70
C TRP A 42 -27.16 6.93 2.58
N GLY A 43 -26.19 7.79 2.86
CA GLY A 43 -25.58 8.69 1.88
C GLY A 43 -24.50 8.06 1.02
N VAL A 44 -24.41 8.46 -0.23
CA VAL A 44 -23.28 8.17 -1.12
C VAL A 44 -22.60 9.47 -1.54
N VAL A 45 -21.31 9.37 -1.88
CA VAL A 45 -20.48 10.52 -2.25
C VAL A 45 -20.06 10.40 -3.72
N PHE A 46 -20.08 11.51 -4.45
CA PHE A 46 -19.59 11.65 -5.80
C PHE A 46 -18.35 12.54 -5.85
N SER A 47 -17.47 12.26 -6.81
CA SER A 47 -16.37 13.17 -7.17
C SER A 47 -16.79 14.07 -8.34
N ASP A 48 -16.30 15.31 -8.38
CA ASP A 48 -16.55 16.25 -9.48
C ASP A 48 -16.31 15.64 -10.86
N ALA A 49 -15.22 14.89 -11.04
CA ALA A 49 -14.91 14.23 -12.32
C ALA A 49 -16.00 13.26 -12.81
N THR A 50 -16.71 12.58 -11.90
CA THR A 50 -17.81 11.69 -12.27
C THR A 50 -19.04 12.50 -12.68
N MET A 51 -19.29 13.62 -11.99
CA MET A 51 -20.36 14.54 -12.37
C MET A 51 -20.13 15.18 -13.73
N ASP A 52 -18.89 15.60 -14.02
CA ASP A 52 -18.52 16.11 -15.35
C ASP A 52 -18.78 15.07 -16.44
N ASN A 53 -18.47 13.80 -16.18
CA ASN A 53 -18.74 12.73 -17.14
C ASN A 53 -20.25 12.48 -17.31
N MET A 54 -21.03 12.54 -16.22
CA MET A 54 -22.49 12.46 -16.31
C MET A 54 -23.08 13.63 -17.10
N ARG A 55 -22.59 14.87 -16.94
CA ARG A 55 -23.05 16.04 -17.72
C ARG A 55 -22.90 15.85 -19.23
N VAL A 56 -21.85 15.14 -19.66
CA VAL A 56 -21.59 14.85 -21.07
C VAL A 56 -22.56 13.80 -21.63
N TRP A 57 -22.95 12.80 -20.83
CA TRP A 57 -23.73 11.64 -21.29
C TRP A 57 -25.23 11.73 -21.01
N ASP A 58 -25.61 12.29 -19.85
CA ASP A 58 -27.00 12.55 -19.46
C ASP A 58 -27.08 13.86 -18.64
N PRO A 59 -27.14 15.02 -19.31
CA PRO A 59 -27.20 16.31 -18.64
C PRO A 59 -28.47 16.49 -17.79
N VAL A 60 -29.56 15.77 -18.09
CA VAL A 60 -30.83 15.89 -17.35
C VAL A 60 -30.69 15.24 -15.98
N THR A 61 -30.23 13.98 -15.94
CA THR A 61 -29.99 13.28 -14.68
C THR A 61 -28.88 13.95 -13.88
N ALA A 62 -27.80 14.40 -14.53
CA ALA A 62 -26.73 15.14 -13.87
C ALA A 62 -27.27 16.39 -13.17
N ALA A 63 -28.11 17.20 -13.83
CA ALA A 63 -28.69 18.40 -13.25
C ALA A 63 -29.64 18.10 -12.06
N GLN A 64 -30.42 17.02 -12.12
CA GLN A 64 -31.29 16.61 -11.01
C GLN A 64 -30.49 16.14 -9.80
N ILE A 65 -29.45 15.34 -10.03
CA ILE A 65 -28.53 14.91 -9.00
C ILE A 65 -27.83 16.12 -8.36
N GLU A 66 -27.41 17.09 -9.16
CA GLU A 66 -26.78 18.33 -8.69
C GLU A 66 -27.68 19.20 -7.84
N GLN A 67 -28.95 19.33 -8.21
CA GLN A 67 -29.91 20.06 -7.38
C GLN A 67 -30.16 19.40 -6.04
N ALA A 68 -30.01 18.08 -5.96
CA ALA A 68 -30.16 17.31 -4.73
C ALA A 68 -28.87 17.27 -3.88
N PHE A 69 -27.78 17.85 -4.37
CA PHE A 69 -26.49 17.69 -3.75
C PHE A 69 -26.27 18.56 -2.52
N ASN A 70 -25.74 17.90 -1.51
CA ASN A 70 -25.13 18.56 -0.36
C ASN A 70 -23.63 18.65 -0.59
N HIS A 71 -23.12 19.87 -0.72
CA HIS A 71 -21.69 20.13 -0.85
C HIS A 71 -21.04 20.36 0.51
N TRP A 72 -19.84 19.83 0.68
CA TRP A 72 -18.92 20.19 1.75
C TRP A 72 -17.49 20.02 1.27
N ASP A 73 -16.56 20.74 1.88
CA ASP A 73 -15.16 20.79 1.45
C ASP A 73 -14.19 20.22 2.49
N ASP A 74 -14.62 20.18 3.75
CA ASP A 74 -13.77 19.89 4.89
C ASP A 74 -13.72 18.39 5.22
N ILE A 75 -12.54 17.94 5.66
CA ILE A 75 -12.34 16.72 6.44
C ILE A 75 -12.04 17.12 7.88
N GLU A 76 -12.74 16.51 8.83
CA GLU A 76 -12.52 16.70 10.27
C GLU A 76 -12.08 15.38 10.92
N LEU A 77 -11.10 15.45 11.82
CA LEU A 77 -10.63 14.36 12.65
C LEU A 77 -10.97 14.67 14.12
N LEU A 78 -11.67 13.75 14.77
CA LEU A 78 -11.83 13.68 16.22
C LEU A 78 -10.96 12.54 16.74
N PHE A 79 -9.89 12.87 17.46
CA PHE A 79 -8.92 11.89 17.91
C PHE A 79 -8.15 12.38 19.14
N LYS A 80 -8.07 11.54 20.18
CA LYS A 80 -7.39 11.84 21.46
C LYS A 80 -7.78 13.21 22.05
N GLY A 81 -9.07 13.55 22.01
CA GLY A 81 -9.61 14.80 22.54
C GLY A 81 -9.29 16.04 21.70
N ARG A 82 -8.67 15.88 20.52
CA ARG A 82 -8.42 16.96 19.56
C ARG A 82 -9.44 16.92 18.43
N ARG A 83 -9.80 18.09 17.94
CA ARG A 83 -10.55 18.31 16.70
C ARG A 83 -9.63 19.02 15.71
N ILE A 84 -9.34 18.39 14.58
CA ILE A 84 -8.46 18.92 13.53
C ILE A 84 -9.23 18.92 12.23
N ARG A 85 -9.24 20.06 11.53
CA ARG A 85 -9.95 20.22 10.26
C ARG A 85 -9.01 20.65 9.15
N SER A 86 -9.19 20.09 7.96
CA SER A 86 -8.51 20.48 6.73
C SER A 86 -9.55 20.64 5.61
N GLY A 87 -9.46 21.72 4.85
CA GLY A 87 -10.36 22.05 3.72
C GLY A 87 -9.79 21.65 2.36
N GLY A 88 -10.45 22.09 1.28
CA GLY A 88 -10.04 21.89 -0.11
C GLY A 88 -10.12 20.44 -0.60
N HIS A 89 -10.86 19.57 0.09
CA HIS A 89 -10.98 18.17 -0.30
C HIS A 89 -12.07 17.96 -1.35
N GLY A 90 -13.15 18.76 -1.28
CA GLY A 90 -14.28 18.76 -2.21
C GLY A 90 -15.08 17.46 -2.19
N PHE A 91 -16.28 17.49 -1.61
CA PHE A 91 -17.19 16.36 -1.58
C PHE A 91 -18.61 16.77 -1.94
N VAL A 92 -19.31 15.79 -2.51
CA VAL A 92 -20.72 15.95 -2.85
C VAL A 92 -21.49 14.72 -2.44
N GLY A 93 -22.51 14.90 -1.60
CA GLY A 93 -23.32 13.82 -1.06
C GLY A 93 -24.76 13.86 -1.56
N ILE A 94 -25.34 12.68 -1.71
CA ILE A 94 -26.77 12.47 -1.95
C ILE A 94 -27.24 11.22 -1.21
N GLY A 95 -28.47 11.25 -0.69
CA GLY A 95 -29.10 10.05 -0.15
C GLY A 95 -29.22 8.97 -1.22
N ARG A 96 -28.74 7.75 -0.95
CA ARG A 96 -28.77 6.62 -1.90
C ARG A 96 -30.17 6.34 -2.42
N LYS A 97 -31.18 6.41 -1.54
CA LYS A 97 -32.59 6.28 -1.92
C LYS A 97 -32.99 7.36 -2.93
N HIS A 98 -32.64 8.62 -2.66
CA HIS A 98 -32.98 9.72 -3.56
C HIS A 98 -32.29 9.62 -4.92
N LEU A 99 -31.01 9.21 -4.96
CA LEU A 99 -30.30 8.90 -6.20
C LEU A 99 -31.03 7.83 -7.02
N LEU A 100 -31.42 6.71 -6.40
CA LEU A 100 -32.15 5.65 -7.09
C LEU A 100 -33.50 6.14 -7.60
N ASN A 101 -34.21 6.97 -6.85
CA ASN A 101 -35.47 7.56 -7.28
C ASN A 101 -35.29 8.43 -8.53
N ILE A 102 -34.24 9.25 -8.59
CA ILE A 102 -33.91 10.06 -9.78
C ILE A 102 -33.68 9.14 -10.99
N LEU A 103 -32.85 8.11 -10.82
CA LEU A 103 -32.53 7.15 -11.90
C LEU A 103 -33.75 6.37 -12.37
N GLN A 104 -34.60 5.89 -11.45
CA GLN A 104 -35.83 5.17 -11.78
C GLN A 104 -36.82 6.07 -12.52
N ALA A 105 -37.05 7.30 -12.04
CA ALA A 105 -37.91 8.26 -12.72
C ALA A 105 -37.41 8.60 -14.12
N ARG A 106 -36.08 8.70 -14.31
CA ARG A 106 -35.48 8.92 -15.62
C ARG A 106 -35.67 7.71 -16.55
N CYS A 107 -35.47 6.49 -16.05
CA CYS A 107 -35.74 5.25 -16.79
C CYS A 107 -37.19 5.22 -17.30
N GLU A 108 -38.16 5.52 -16.44
CA GLU A 108 -39.59 5.56 -16.79
C GLU A 108 -39.88 6.61 -17.89
N GLN A 109 -39.32 7.82 -17.76
CA GLN A 109 -39.47 8.88 -18.76
C GLN A 109 -38.96 8.49 -20.15
N LEU A 110 -37.90 7.68 -20.21
CA LEU A 110 -37.31 7.20 -21.46
C LEU A 110 -37.97 5.91 -21.98
N GLY A 111 -38.90 5.32 -21.22
CA GLY A 111 -39.62 4.10 -21.58
C GLY A 111 -38.82 2.81 -21.35
N VAL A 112 -37.94 2.80 -20.35
CA VAL A 112 -37.34 1.56 -19.83
C VAL A 112 -38.39 0.81 -19.00
N SER A 113 -38.51 -0.50 -19.19
CA SER A 113 -39.41 -1.34 -18.41
C SER A 113 -38.78 -1.67 -17.05
N LEU A 114 -39.37 -1.20 -15.94
CA LEU A 114 -38.91 -1.52 -14.59
C LEU A 114 -39.79 -2.61 -13.98
N VAL A 115 -39.19 -3.73 -13.59
CA VAL A 115 -39.87 -4.90 -13.02
C VAL A 115 -39.31 -5.14 -11.61
N PHE A 116 -40.10 -4.82 -10.59
CA PHE A 116 -39.70 -4.95 -9.18
C PHE A 116 -40.20 -6.28 -8.57
N GLU A 117 -39.79 -6.54 -7.32
CA GLU A 117 -40.18 -7.74 -6.55
C GLU A 117 -39.94 -9.07 -7.28
N THR A 118 -38.94 -9.10 -8.17
CA THR A 118 -38.62 -10.25 -8.99
C THR A 118 -37.21 -10.71 -8.70
N ASP A 119 -37.08 -11.79 -7.91
CA ASP A 119 -35.80 -12.38 -7.56
C ASP A 119 -35.34 -13.36 -8.66
N VAL A 120 -34.53 -12.86 -9.59
CA VAL A 120 -33.96 -13.65 -10.69
C VAL A 120 -33.01 -14.72 -10.14
N GLN A 121 -33.22 -15.97 -10.55
CA GLN A 121 -32.38 -17.11 -10.15
C GLN A 121 -31.28 -17.39 -11.17
N SER A 122 -31.53 -17.07 -12.45
CA SER A 122 -30.63 -17.37 -13.56
C SER A 122 -30.79 -16.37 -14.71
N ASP A 123 -29.69 -16.05 -15.37
CA ASP A 123 -29.67 -15.29 -16.63
C ASP A 123 -30.45 -15.99 -17.76
N GLU A 124 -30.59 -17.31 -17.70
CA GLU A 124 -31.31 -18.12 -18.69
C GLU A 124 -32.84 -17.95 -18.67
N GLU A 125 -33.38 -17.22 -17.68
CA GLU A 125 -34.80 -16.86 -17.61
C GLU A 125 -35.20 -15.85 -18.70
N TYR A 126 -34.21 -15.23 -19.36
CA TYR A 126 -34.40 -14.26 -20.44
C TYR A 126 -33.78 -14.75 -21.76
N PRO A 127 -34.26 -15.87 -22.34
CA PRO A 127 -33.66 -16.49 -23.51
C PRO A 127 -33.71 -15.63 -24.78
N ASP A 128 -34.62 -14.65 -24.83
CA ASP A 128 -34.79 -13.75 -25.97
C ASP A 128 -33.92 -12.47 -25.86
N ALA A 129 -33.14 -12.32 -24.79
CA ALA A 129 -32.26 -11.17 -24.63
C ALA A 129 -31.02 -11.29 -25.53
N ASP A 130 -30.67 -10.21 -26.23
CA ASP A 130 -29.39 -10.10 -26.95
C ASP A 130 -28.24 -9.90 -25.93
N LEU A 131 -28.50 -9.04 -24.93
CA LEU A 131 -27.54 -8.63 -23.90
C LEU A 131 -28.18 -8.66 -22.52
N ILE A 132 -27.47 -9.27 -21.57
CA ILE A 132 -27.82 -9.33 -20.15
C ILE A 132 -26.72 -8.62 -19.35
N ILE A 133 -27.12 -7.59 -18.60
CA ILE A 133 -26.25 -6.91 -17.64
C ILE A 133 -26.49 -7.51 -16.26
N ALA A 134 -25.50 -8.21 -15.73
CA ALA A 134 -25.50 -8.73 -14.37
C ALA A 134 -24.93 -7.68 -13.42
N SER A 135 -25.83 -6.87 -12.85
CA SER A 135 -25.55 -5.81 -11.88
C SER A 135 -26.20 -6.09 -10.51
N ASP A 136 -26.32 -7.37 -10.15
CA ASP A 136 -27.06 -7.89 -9.00
C ASP A 136 -26.26 -7.84 -7.67
N GLY A 137 -25.14 -7.10 -7.67
CA GLY A 137 -24.39 -6.68 -6.50
C GLY A 137 -23.27 -7.63 -6.08
N VAL A 138 -22.69 -7.35 -4.90
CA VAL A 138 -21.51 -8.06 -4.39
C VAL A 138 -21.72 -9.56 -4.23
N ASN A 139 -22.96 -10.01 -3.97
CA ASN A 139 -23.34 -11.43 -3.85
C ASN A 139 -23.95 -11.99 -5.15
N SER A 140 -23.44 -11.55 -6.31
CA SER A 140 -23.98 -11.89 -7.63
C SER A 140 -24.16 -13.41 -7.83
N ARG A 141 -25.40 -13.84 -8.10
CA ARG A 141 -25.71 -15.25 -8.40
C ARG A 141 -25.18 -15.65 -9.77
N ILE A 142 -25.24 -14.73 -10.73
CA ILE A 142 -24.77 -14.95 -12.10
C ILE A 142 -23.25 -15.12 -12.11
N ARG A 143 -22.51 -14.28 -11.37
CA ARG A 143 -21.06 -14.45 -11.22
C ARG A 143 -20.72 -15.82 -10.63
N SER A 144 -21.45 -16.22 -9.59
CA SER A 144 -21.22 -17.50 -8.90
C SER A 144 -21.52 -18.70 -9.81
N LYS A 145 -22.62 -18.63 -10.59
CA LYS A 145 -23.00 -19.66 -11.56
C LYS A 145 -21.90 -19.93 -12.61
N TYR A 146 -21.21 -18.88 -13.05
CA TYR A 146 -20.18 -18.95 -14.08
C TYR A 146 -18.77 -18.67 -13.56
N GLU A 147 -18.47 -19.09 -12.32
CA GLU A 147 -17.18 -18.84 -11.68
C GLU A 147 -15.98 -19.32 -12.50
N ASN A 148 -16.12 -20.44 -13.22
CA ASN A 148 -15.06 -21.00 -14.07
C ASN A 148 -14.71 -20.10 -15.26
N THR A 149 -15.66 -19.28 -15.71
CA THR A 149 -15.44 -18.33 -16.80
C THR A 149 -15.01 -16.98 -16.27
N PHE A 150 -15.79 -16.39 -15.34
CA PHE A 150 -15.49 -15.07 -14.79
C PHE A 150 -14.23 -15.04 -13.92
N LYS A 151 -13.87 -16.19 -13.33
CA LYS A 151 -12.73 -16.37 -12.41
C LYS A 151 -12.69 -15.28 -11.34
N PRO A 152 -13.70 -15.21 -10.47
CA PRO A 152 -13.74 -14.21 -9.42
C PRO A 152 -12.69 -14.51 -8.35
N ASP A 153 -11.94 -13.47 -7.97
CA ASP A 153 -11.07 -13.43 -6.82
C ASP A 153 -11.76 -12.62 -5.72
N ILE A 154 -12.34 -13.34 -4.75
CA ILE A 154 -13.14 -12.77 -3.67
C ILE A 154 -12.40 -12.93 -2.35
N VAL A 155 -12.12 -11.80 -1.69
CA VAL A 155 -11.46 -11.79 -0.38
C VAL A 155 -12.34 -11.05 0.61
N THR A 156 -12.78 -11.76 1.66
CA THR A 156 -13.46 -11.17 2.79
C THR A 156 -12.44 -10.48 3.69
N ARG A 157 -12.71 -9.21 4.02
CA ARG A 157 -11.80 -8.37 4.81
C ARG A 157 -12.08 -8.50 6.31
N PRO A 158 -11.05 -8.38 7.17
CA PRO A 158 -11.15 -8.72 8.59
C PRO A 158 -12.03 -7.75 9.39
N ASN A 159 -12.05 -6.46 9.03
CA ASN A 159 -12.84 -5.49 9.78
C ASN A 159 -14.35 -5.74 9.65
N ARG A 160 -15.04 -5.50 10.76
CA ARG A 160 -16.50 -5.48 10.87
C ARG A 160 -16.96 -4.03 10.78
N TYR A 161 -18.03 -3.80 10.02
CA TYR A 161 -18.67 -2.50 9.99
C TYR A 161 -20.19 -2.59 10.05
N ILE A 162 -20.81 -1.52 10.56
CA ILE A 162 -22.25 -1.29 10.60
C ILE A 162 -22.55 0.08 9.98
N TRP A 163 -23.57 0.15 9.12
CA TRP A 163 -23.95 1.38 8.41
C TRP A 163 -25.25 1.96 8.98
N LEU A 164 -25.14 3.08 9.68
CA LEU A 164 -26.22 3.78 10.37
C LEU A 164 -26.42 5.18 9.79
N GLY A 165 -27.48 5.85 10.25
CA GLY A 165 -27.77 7.26 9.98
C GLY A 165 -28.06 8.02 11.26
N THR A 166 -28.06 9.35 11.22
CA THR A 166 -28.41 10.21 12.36
C THR A 166 -29.03 11.52 11.88
N ASN A 167 -29.87 12.13 12.72
CA ASN A 167 -30.41 13.48 12.48
C ASN A 167 -29.41 14.59 12.83
N LYS A 168 -28.26 14.24 13.42
CA LYS A 168 -27.15 15.17 13.53
C LYS A 168 -26.57 15.47 12.15
N VAL A 169 -26.63 16.73 11.74
CA VAL A 169 -25.99 17.18 10.49
C VAL A 169 -24.54 17.58 10.78
N TYR A 170 -23.61 17.02 10.00
CA TYR A 170 -22.19 17.33 10.08
C TYR A 170 -21.77 18.21 8.90
N GLU A 171 -21.01 19.27 9.17
CA GLU A 171 -20.55 20.22 8.15
C GLU A 171 -19.34 19.72 7.36
N ALA A 172 -18.62 18.73 7.89
CA ALA A 172 -17.39 18.16 7.33
C ALA A 172 -17.50 16.63 7.24
N PHE A 173 -16.72 16.01 6.35
CA PHE A 173 -16.48 14.57 6.41
C PHE A 173 -15.70 14.28 7.70
N THR A 174 -16.37 13.74 8.70
CA THR A 174 -15.80 13.56 10.04
C THR A 174 -15.35 12.12 10.23
N PHE A 175 -14.09 11.95 10.60
CA PHE A 175 -13.55 10.70 11.12
C PHE A 175 -13.43 10.80 12.64
N ASP A 176 -14.09 9.90 13.36
CA ASP A 176 -14.08 9.88 14.81
C ASP A 176 -13.49 8.57 15.32
N PHE A 177 -12.43 8.66 16.12
CA PHE A 177 -11.69 7.51 16.63
C PHE A 177 -11.78 7.47 18.15
N VAL A 178 -12.43 6.42 18.67
CA VAL A 178 -12.67 6.25 20.10
C VAL A 178 -12.01 4.95 20.57
N ARG A 179 -11.20 5.07 21.63
CA ARG A 179 -10.56 3.93 22.28
C ARG A 179 -11.47 3.33 23.34
N THR A 180 -11.64 2.01 23.31
CA THR A 180 -12.27 1.20 24.35
C THR A 180 -11.21 0.41 25.12
N GLU A 181 -11.63 -0.35 26.13
CA GLU A 181 -10.77 -1.30 26.83
C GLU A 181 -10.32 -2.49 25.95
N HIS A 182 -10.99 -2.72 24.80
CA HIS A 182 -10.71 -3.83 23.88
C HIS A 182 -9.96 -3.42 22.62
N GLY A 183 -9.88 -2.13 22.31
CA GLY A 183 -9.24 -1.64 21.10
C GLY A 183 -9.79 -0.31 20.64
N TRP A 184 -9.69 -0.04 19.34
CA TRP A 184 -10.16 1.19 18.72
C TRP A 184 -11.39 0.90 17.85
N PHE A 185 -12.36 1.81 17.92
CA PHE A 185 -13.44 1.91 16.96
C PHE A 185 -13.27 3.23 16.19
N GLN A 186 -13.65 3.20 14.92
CA GLN A 186 -13.68 4.39 14.09
C GLN A 186 -15.06 4.58 13.46
N ALA A 187 -15.45 5.84 13.28
CA ALA A 187 -16.65 6.22 12.55
C ALA A 187 -16.32 7.10 11.34
N HIS A 188 -17.01 6.85 10.22
CA HIS A 188 -16.98 7.64 9.01
C HIS A 188 -18.33 8.33 8.88
N ILE A 189 -18.33 9.67 8.96
CA ILE A 189 -19.54 10.45 9.15
C ILE A 189 -19.59 11.57 8.11
N TYR A 190 -20.70 11.68 7.40
CA TYR A 190 -20.90 12.74 6.42
C TYR A 190 -22.37 12.99 6.17
N LYS A 191 -22.75 14.26 5.99
CA LYS A 191 -24.10 14.63 5.57
C LYS A 191 -24.41 14.11 4.17
N PHE A 192 -25.67 13.82 3.89
CA PHE A 192 -26.11 13.46 2.54
C PHE A 192 -27.44 14.12 2.13
N ASP A 193 -28.10 14.77 3.08
CA ASP A 193 -29.15 15.75 2.85
C ASP A 193 -29.10 16.83 3.96
N ASP A 194 -30.04 17.76 3.95
CA ASP A 194 -30.07 18.92 4.85
C ASP A 194 -30.46 18.56 6.30
N GLN A 195 -30.91 17.33 6.56
CA GLN A 195 -31.48 16.92 7.84
C GLN A 195 -30.80 15.69 8.44
N THR A 196 -29.96 14.99 7.68
CA THR A 196 -29.40 13.71 8.08
C THR A 196 -27.98 13.46 7.59
N SER A 197 -27.25 12.65 8.36
CA SER A 197 -25.90 12.20 8.05
C SER A 197 -25.78 10.69 8.10
N THR A 198 -24.88 10.17 7.26
CA THR A 198 -24.37 8.80 7.32
C THR A 198 -23.47 8.66 8.54
N PHE A 199 -23.54 7.51 9.22
CA PHE A 199 -22.68 7.15 10.33
C PHE A 199 -22.25 5.68 10.18
N ILE A 200 -21.07 5.44 9.59
CA ILE A 200 -20.53 4.08 9.42
C ILE A 200 -19.54 3.82 10.55
N VAL A 201 -19.78 2.82 11.38
CA VAL A 201 -18.85 2.40 12.43
C VAL A 201 -18.09 1.17 11.97
N GLU A 202 -16.79 1.16 12.18
CA GLU A 202 -15.88 0.07 11.82
C GLU A 202 -14.93 -0.24 12.98
N THR A 203 -14.56 -1.53 13.12
CA THR A 203 -13.57 -2.02 14.08
C THR A 203 -12.99 -3.36 13.61
N THR A 204 -11.89 -3.80 14.21
CA THR A 204 -11.33 -5.15 13.97
C THR A 204 -12.26 -6.24 14.51
N GLU A 205 -12.13 -7.46 13.97
CA GLU A 205 -12.92 -8.61 14.42
C GLU A 205 -12.65 -8.97 15.89
N GLU A 206 -11.41 -8.86 16.36
CA GLU A 206 -11.04 -9.12 17.76
C GLU A 206 -11.73 -8.14 18.70
N CYS A 207 -11.67 -6.83 18.38
CA CYS A 207 -12.27 -5.78 19.20
C CYS A 207 -13.81 -5.88 19.19
N TRP A 208 -14.41 -6.23 18.05
CA TRP A 208 -15.84 -6.47 17.91
C TRP A 208 -16.32 -7.63 18.80
N LYS A 209 -15.65 -8.79 18.74
CA LYS A 209 -15.97 -9.96 19.60
C LYS A 209 -15.75 -9.66 21.07
N ALA A 210 -14.62 -9.03 21.41
CA ALA A 210 -14.30 -8.69 22.79
C ALA A 210 -15.33 -7.72 23.40
N SER A 211 -15.93 -6.86 22.58
CA SER A 211 -17.02 -5.96 22.97
C SER A 211 -18.40 -6.64 23.06
N GLY A 212 -18.51 -7.95 22.78
CA GLY A 212 -19.75 -8.73 22.85
C GLY A 212 -20.75 -8.45 21.72
N LEU A 213 -20.30 -7.83 20.63
CA LEU A 213 -21.18 -7.41 19.53
C LEU A 213 -21.52 -8.55 18.55
N ASP A 214 -20.88 -9.71 18.69
CA ASP A 214 -21.19 -10.94 17.95
C ASP A 214 -22.47 -11.62 18.43
N GLY A 215 -22.79 -11.49 19.71
CA GLY A 215 -24.07 -11.90 20.29
C GLY A 215 -25.13 -10.81 20.33
N ALA A 216 -24.78 -9.56 19.99
CA ALA A 216 -25.70 -8.43 20.06
C ALA A 216 -26.70 -8.42 18.90
N ASP A 217 -27.96 -8.11 19.21
CA ASP A 217 -28.93 -7.74 18.19
C ASP A 217 -28.66 -6.33 17.63
N GLN A 218 -29.49 -5.91 16.67
CA GLN A 218 -29.34 -4.62 16.00
C GLN A 218 -29.56 -3.43 16.96
N GLU A 219 -30.52 -3.51 17.88
CA GLU A 219 -30.80 -2.42 18.82
C GLU A 219 -29.69 -2.30 19.87
N GLN A 220 -29.18 -3.43 20.35
CA GLN A 220 -28.02 -3.48 21.26
C GLN A 220 -26.76 -2.93 20.60
N SER A 221 -26.51 -3.26 19.34
CA SER A 221 -25.40 -2.70 18.56
C SER A 221 -25.52 -1.18 18.40
N ILE A 222 -26.73 -0.68 18.10
CA ILE A 222 -27.00 0.76 18.01
C ILE A 222 -26.76 1.45 19.35
N ALA A 223 -27.31 0.91 20.45
CA ALA A 223 -27.14 1.47 21.79
C ALA A 223 -25.66 1.50 22.23
N PHE A 224 -24.88 0.48 21.86
CA PHE A 224 -23.44 0.48 22.07
C PHE A 224 -22.76 1.63 21.31
N CYS A 225 -23.05 1.80 20.02
CA CYS A 225 -22.49 2.89 19.23
C CYS A 225 -22.91 4.28 19.75
N GLU A 226 -24.18 4.47 20.15
CA GLU A 226 -24.65 5.72 20.75
C GLU A 226 -23.89 6.08 22.03
N LYS A 227 -23.62 5.09 22.89
CA LYS A 227 -22.83 5.28 24.09
C LYS A 227 -21.37 5.59 23.77
N LEU A 228 -20.79 4.86 22.83
CA LEU A 228 -19.38 4.98 22.46
C LEU A 228 -19.06 6.35 21.87
N PHE A 229 -19.94 6.86 21.01
CA PHE A 229 -19.77 8.14 20.32
C PHE A 229 -20.62 9.26 20.93
N ALA A 230 -21.01 9.16 22.21
CA ALA A 230 -21.93 10.10 22.86
C ALA A 230 -21.46 11.56 22.80
N ASP A 231 -20.16 11.79 23.03
CA ASP A 231 -19.55 13.13 22.97
C ASP A 231 -19.69 13.76 21.58
N ASN A 232 -19.58 12.93 20.54
CA ASN A 232 -19.75 13.37 19.17
C ASN A 232 -21.22 13.48 18.79
N LEU A 233 -22.09 12.55 19.18
CA LEU A 233 -23.52 12.58 18.86
C LEU A 233 -24.30 13.67 19.58
N GLN A 234 -23.84 14.12 20.75
CA GLN A 234 -24.47 15.19 21.55
C GLN A 234 -25.96 14.94 21.85
N GLY A 235 -26.33 13.67 22.07
CA GLY A 235 -27.70 13.26 22.40
C GLY A 235 -28.58 12.87 21.21
N GLU A 236 -28.11 13.05 19.98
CA GLU A 236 -28.81 12.59 18.77
C GLU A 236 -28.79 11.06 18.63
N ARG A 237 -29.86 10.51 18.09
CA ARG A 237 -30.02 9.05 17.94
C ARG A 237 -29.38 8.52 16.66
N LEU A 238 -28.98 7.26 16.70
CA LEU A 238 -28.57 6.48 15.54
C LEU A 238 -29.76 5.69 14.99
N MET A 239 -29.86 5.61 13.67
CA MET A 239 -30.97 5.04 12.92
C MET A 239 -30.48 3.92 12.00
N THR A 240 -31.34 2.93 11.75
CA THR A 240 -31.11 1.85 10.78
C THR A 240 -32.27 1.76 9.78
N ASN A 241 -31.95 1.56 8.51
CA ASN A 241 -32.90 1.20 7.45
C ASN A 241 -32.76 -0.28 7.03
N ALA A 242 -31.96 -1.06 7.75
CA ALA A 242 -31.61 -2.44 7.43
C ALA A 242 -32.60 -3.48 8.00
N ARG A 243 -33.90 -3.17 8.00
CA ARG A 243 -34.93 -3.99 8.67
C ARG A 243 -35.08 -5.41 8.09
N HIS A 244 -34.50 -5.65 6.91
CA HIS A 244 -34.53 -6.93 6.20
C HIS A 244 -33.28 -7.81 6.40
N LEU A 245 -32.21 -7.29 7.01
CA LEU A 245 -31.02 -8.11 7.32
C LEU A 245 -31.36 -9.13 8.42
N ARG A 246 -31.35 -10.42 8.08
CA ARG A 246 -31.46 -11.51 9.06
C ARG A 246 -30.06 -11.86 9.58
N GLY A 247 -29.79 -11.65 10.87
CA GLY A 247 -28.50 -11.94 11.50
C GLY A 247 -27.83 -10.71 12.10
N SER A 248 -26.50 -10.74 12.24
CA SER A 248 -25.76 -9.59 12.77
C SER A 248 -25.83 -8.40 11.81
N ALA A 249 -26.03 -7.20 12.37
CA ALA A 249 -25.95 -5.95 11.62
C ALA A 249 -24.50 -5.59 11.21
N TRP A 250 -23.51 -6.27 11.78
CA TRP A 250 -22.09 -6.09 11.50
C TRP A 250 -21.62 -7.03 10.39
N ILE A 251 -21.23 -6.45 9.26
CA ILE A 251 -20.79 -7.18 8.08
C ILE A 251 -19.31 -6.93 7.80
N ASN A 252 -18.70 -7.85 7.05
CA ASN A 252 -17.36 -7.67 6.52
C ASN A 252 -17.44 -7.12 5.09
N PHE A 253 -16.44 -6.33 4.70
CA PHE A 253 -16.32 -5.91 3.32
C PHE A 253 -15.82 -7.08 2.44
N GLN A 254 -16.40 -7.24 1.26
CA GLN A 254 -15.94 -8.22 0.27
C GLN A 254 -15.22 -7.51 -0.87
N ARG A 255 -13.93 -7.78 -1.01
CA ARG A 255 -13.16 -7.40 -2.19
C ARG A 255 -13.51 -8.36 -3.31
N VAL A 256 -13.99 -7.84 -4.43
CA VAL A 256 -14.26 -8.62 -5.64
C VAL A 256 -13.40 -8.08 -6.78
N VAL A 257 -12.77 -8.97 -7.52
CA VAL A 257 -12.16 -8.73 -8.83
C VAL A 257 -12.46 -9.94 -9.71
N CYS A 258 -12.91 -9.73 -10.95
CA CYS A 258 -13.03 -10.82 -11.93
C CYS A 258 -11.94 -10.68 -13.00
N ASP A 259 -11.34 -11.81 -13.41
CA ASP A 259 -10.45 -11.84 -14.57
C ASP A 259 -11.28 -11.59 -15.84
N GLN A 260 -12.29 -12.41 -16.11
CA GLN A 260 -13.17 -12.22 -17.26
C GLN A 260 -14.49 -11.57 -16.84
N TRP A 261 -15.02 -10.64 -17.64
CA TRP A 261 -16.18 -9.83 -17.26
C TRP A 261 -17.45 -10.20 -18.04
N TRP A 262 -17.31 -10.92 -19.16
CA TRP A 262 -18.43 -11.31 -19.99
C TRP A 262 -18.27 -12.71 -20.61
N LEU A 263 -19.40 -13.29 -20.99
CA LEU A 263 -19.49 -14.58 -21.67
C LEU A 263 -20.73 -14.63 -22.58
N ARG A 264 -20.88 -15.73 -23.31
CA ARG A 264 -22.13 -16.08 -24.00
C ARG A 264 -22.75 -17.29 -23.32
N ASN A 265 -24.00 -17.17 -22.88
CA ASN A 265 -24.66 -18.22 -22.13
C ASN A 265 -25.21 -19.34 -23.05
N ALA A 266 -25.79 -20.38 -22.45
CA ALA A 266 -26.34 -21.52 -23.18
C ALA A 266 -27.57 -21.19 -24.05
N LYS A 267 -28.24 -20.06 -23.80
CA LYS A 267 -29.39 -19.58 -24.58
C LYS A 267 -28.97 -18.66 -25.74
N GLY A 268 -27.68 -18.34 -25.84
CA GLY A 268 -27.12 -17.53 -26.92
C GLY A 268 -27.02 -16.04 -26.60
N SER A 269 -27.49 -15.60 -25.43
CA SER A 269 -27.38 -14.22 -24.94
C SER A 269 -25.96 -13.91 -24.48
N HIS A 270 -25.53 -12.67 -24.69
CA HIS A 270 -24.30 -12.16 -24.10
C HIS A 270 -24.56 -11.71 -22.66
N VAL A 271 -23.73 -12.13 -21.71
CA VAL A 271 -23.86 -11.78 -20.29
C VAL A 271 -22.60 -11.04 -19.85
N VAL A 272 -22.76 -9.85 -19.27
CA VAL A 272 -21.64 -9.04 -18.76
C VAL A 272 -21.90 -8.61 -17.32
N LEU A 273 -20.88 -8.69 -16.47
CA LEU A 273 -20.91 -8.21 -15.09
C LEU A 273 -20.66 -6.69 -15.03
N MET A 274 -21.33 -5.98 -14.12
CA MET A 274 -21.19 -4.53 -13.95
C MET A 274 -21.31 -4.07 -12.49
N GLY A 275 -20.55 -3.04 -12.09
CA GLY A 275 -20.54 -2.53 -10.72
C GLY A 275 -19.99 -3.55 -9.71
N ASP A 276 -20.58 -3.61 -8.51
CA ASP A 276 -20.13 -4.50 -7.43
C ASP A 276 -20.23 -6.00 -7.80
N ALA A 277 -20.93 -6.35 -8.88
CA ALA A 277 -20.95 -7.72 -9.39
C ALA A 277 -19.60 -8.12 -10.00
N VAL A 278 -18.84 -7.19 -10.59
CA VAL A 278 -17.53 -7.46 -11.22
C VAL A 278 -16.35 -6.99 -10.38
N HIS A 279 -16.50 -5.87 -9.69
CA HIS A 279 -15.43 -5.30 -8.88
C HIS A 279 -15.96 -4.34 -7.81
N THR A 280 -15.36 -4.39 -6.62
CA THR A 280 -15.74 -3.52 -5.49
C THR A 280 -14.62 -2.54 -5.12
N ALA A 281 -14.99 -1.41 -4.51
CA ALA A 281 -14.07 -0.46 -3.87
C ALA A 281 -14.55 -0.13 -2.46
N HIS A 282 -13.62 -0.13 -1.49
CA HIS A 282 -13.93 0.13 -0.09
C HIS A 282 -14.55 1.52 0.11
N PHE A 283 -15.54 1.63 1.00
CA PHE A 283 -16.25 2.89 1.29
C PHE A 283 -15.33 3.98 1.86
N ALA A 284 -14.17 3.59 2.39
CA ALA A 284 -13.12 4.51 2.87
C ALA A 284 -12.65 5.56 1.84
N ILE A 285 -12.90 5.33 0.53
CA ILE A 285 -12.63 6.31 -0.54
C ILE A 285 -13.88 6.65 -1.37
N GLY A 286 -15.08 6.26 -0.90
CA GLY A 286 -16.36 6.66 -1.48
C GLY A 286 -16.59 6.29 -2.96
N SER A 287 -16.05 5.16 -3.44
CA SER A 287 -15.93 4.90 -4.90
C SER A 287 -16.86 3.83 -5.48
N GLY A 288 -17.71 3.15 -4.71
CA GLY A 288 -18.58 2.08 -5.23
C GLY A 288 -19.60 2.57 -6.27
N THR A 289 -20.41 3.58 -5.92
CA THR A 289 -21.38 4.19 -6.86
C THR A 289 -20.68 4.83 -8.06
N LYS A 290 -19.50 5.43 -7.84
CA LYS A 290 -18.68 5.95 -8.92
C LYS A 290 -18.31 4.85 -9.91
N LEU A 291 -17.78 3.72 -9.45
CA LEU A 291 -17.44 2.60 -10.34
C LEU A 291 -18.64 2.15 -11.17
N ALA A 292 -19.79 1.97 -10.51
CA ALA A 292 -21.03 1.57 -11.17
C ALA A 292 -21.48 2.52 -12.29
N ILE A 293 -21.44 3.84 -12.06
CA ILE A 293 -21.82 4.85 -13.06
C ILE A 293 -20.80 4.92 -14.20
N GLU A 294 -19.51 4.89 -13.90
CA GLU A 294 -18.45 4.95 -14.91
C GLU A 294 -18.43 3.69 -15.79
N ASP A 295 -18.75 2.52 -15.23
CA ASP A 295 -18.93 1.28 -16.00
C ASP A 295 -20.07 1.42 -17.01
N ALA A 296 -21.21 1.93 -16.56
CA ALA A 296 -22.38 2.16 -17.41
C ALA A 296 -22.07 3.16 -18.55
N ILE A 297 -21.37 4.26 -18.23
CA ILE A 297 -20.92 5.25 -19.23
C ILE A 297 -19.99 4.59 -20.25
N GLU A 298 -18.99 3.85 -19.80
CA GLU A 298 -17.99 3.27 -20.69
C GLU A 298 -18.58 2.19 -21.59
N LEU A 299 -19.46 1.33 -21.07
CA LEU A 299 -20.13 0.33 -21.91
C LEU A 299 -21.02 1.00 -22.97
N ALA A 300 -21.82 2.01 -22.58
CA ALA A 300 -22.63 2.77 -23.53
C ALA A 300 -21.76 3.52 -24.58
N ARG A 301 -20.58 4.00 -24.17
CA ARG A 301 -19.61 4.63 -25.06
C ARG A 301 -19.07 3.66 -26.11
N GLN A 302 -18.76 2.42 -25.72
CA GLN A 302 -18.30 1.41 -26.66
C GLN A 302 -19.40 1.03 -27.67
N PHE A 303 -20.66 0.91 -27.24
CA PHE A 303 -21.79 0.75 -28.17
C PHE A 303 -21.93 1.94 -29.14
N LYS A 304 -21.82 3.18 -28.65
CA LYS A 304 -21.85 4.37 -29.52
C LYS A 304 -20.73 4.38 -30.56
N LYS A 305 -19.57 3.80 -30.23
CA LYS A 305 -18.38 3.80 -31.08
C LYS A 305 -18.40 2.68 -32.12
N SER A 306 -18.72 1.45 -31.72
CA SER A 306 -18.64 0.27 -32.59
C SER A 306 -19.97 -0.09 -33.25
N GLY A 307 -21.10 0.46 -32.77
CA GLY A 307 -22.45 0.15 -33.23
C GLY A 307 -23.31 -0.48 -32.13
N ASP A 308 -24.61 -0.19 -32.16
CA ASP A 308 -25.61 -0.57 -31.15
C ASP A 308 -26.57 -1.68 -31.63
N ASP A 309 -26.13 -2.50 -32.58
CA ASP A 309 -26.82 -3.73 -32.97
C ASP A 309 -26.21 -4.98 -32.31
N ALA A 310 -26.96 -6.08 -32.36
CA ALA A 310 -26.57 -7.32 -31.68
C ALA A 310 -25.30 -7.96 -32.26
N ALA A 311 -24.91 -7.64 -33.50
CA ALA A 311 -23.72 -8.22 -34.13
C ALA A 311 -22.42 -7.66 -33.55
N HIS A 312 -22.46 -6.44 -33.02
CA HIS A 312 -21.29 -5.77 -32.44
C HIS A 312 -21.03 -6.08 -30.96
N ILE A 313 -21.95 -6.77 -30.27
CA ILE A 313 -21.84 -7.03 -28.82
C ILE A 313 -20.49 -7.66 -28.42
N PRO A 314 -19.95 -8.71 -29.08
CA PRO A 314 -18.68 -9.32 -28.66
C PRO A 314 -17.49 -8.35 -28.71
N GLU A 315 -17.42 -7.52 -29.75
CA GLU A 315 -16.37 -6.50 -29.90
C GLU A 315 -16.50 -5.44 -28.80
N VAL A 316 -17.72 -4.93 -28.58
CA VAL A 316 -18.03 -3.93 -27.57
C VAL A 316 -17.67 -4.41 -26.16
N LEU A 317 -18.05 -5.64 -25.79
CA LEU A 317 -17.78 -6.18 -24.46
C LEU A 317 -16.29 -6.43 -24.22
N THR A 318 -15.56 -6.80 -25.28
CA THR A 318 -14.10 -6.93 -25.22
C THR A 318 -13.44 -5.57 -24.99
N ALA A 319 -13.81 -4.55 -25.77
CA ALA A 319 -13.28 -3.20 -25.63
C ALA A 319 -13.63 -2.56 -24.27
N TYR A 320 -14.85 -2.81 -23.76
CA TYR A 320 -15.29 -2.37 -22.44
C TYR A 320 -14.41 -2.95 -21.32
N GLN A 321 -14.18 -4.27 -21.33
CA GLN A 321 -13.33 -4.92 -20.33
C GLN A 321 -11.89 -4.37 -20.39
N GLU A 322 -11.32 -4.23 -21.59
CA GLU A 322 -9.96 -3.70 -21.76
C GLU A 322 -9.81 -2.27 -21.23
N ALA A 323 -10.75 -1.38 -21.59
CA ALA A 323 -10.74 0.02 -21.16
C ALA A 323 -10.90 0.15 -19.64
N ARG A 324 -11.91 -0.52 -19.07
CA ARG A 324 -12.23 -0.40 -17.65
C ARG A 324 -11.24 -1.09 -16.74
N ARG A 325 -10.68 -2.24 -17.13
CA ARG A 325 -9.71 -2.99 -16.30
C ARG A 325 -8.54 -2.12 -15.83
N VAL A 326 -8.02 -1.22 -16.66
CA VAL A 326 -6.90 -0.33 -16.28
C VAL A 326 -7.34 0.72 -15.26
N GLU A 327 -8.50 1.33 -15.47
CA GLU A 327 -9.01 2.40 -14.60
C GLU A 327 -9.47 1.85 -13.25
N THR A 328 -10.16 0.72 -13.25
CA THR A 328 -10.67 0.07 -12.04
C THR A 328 -9.52 -0.43 -11.18
N LEU A 329 -8.48 -1.02 -11.78
CA LEU A 329 -7.27 -1.44 -11.05
C LEU A 329 -6.63 -0.27 -10.28
N ARG A 330 -6.53 0.92 -10.89
CA ARG A 330 -5.98 2.11 -10.21
C ARG A 330 -6.82 2.53 -9.00
N LEU A 331 -8.15 2.56 -9.16
CA LEU A 331 -9.07 2.93 -8.08
C LEU A 331 -9.10 1.87 -6.97
N GLN A 332 -9.10 0.60 -7.33
CA GLN A 332 -9.06 -0.51 -6.39
C GLN A 332 -7.75 -0.51 -5.59
N ASN A 333 -6.60 -0.28 -6.22
CA ASN A 333 -5.33 -0.14 -5.50
C ASN A 333 -5.38 0.97 -4.43
N ALA A 334 -5.93 2.14 -4.78
CA ALA A 334 -6.09 3.23 -3.81
C ALA A 334 -7.09 2.89 -2.70
N ALA A 335 -8.18 2.19 -3.04
CA ALA A 335 -9.16 1.70 -2.07
C ALA A 335 -8.54 0.69 -1.12
N TRP A 336 -7.68 -0.20 -1.64
CA TRP A 336 -6.98 -1.23 -0.87
C TRP A 336 -6.02 -0.61 0.12
N ASN A 337 -5.15 0.31 -0.33
CA ASN A 337 -4.24 1.01 0.56
C ASN A 337 -4.98 1.76 1.69
N ALA A 338 -6.10 2.41 1.38
CA ALA A 338 -6.89 3.11 2.38
C ALA A 338 -7.61 2.17 3.35
N MET A 339 -8.15 1.06 2.85
CA MET A 339 -8.82 0.02 3.63
C MET A 339 -7.85 -0.68 4.59
N GLU A 340 -6.71 -1.15 4.09
CA GLU A 340 -5.68 -1.79 4.92
C GLU A 340 -5.19 -0.85 6.02
N TRP A 341 -5.07 0.45 5.73
CA TRP A 341 -4.73 1.44 6.75
C TRP A 341 -5.75 1.45 7.89
N PHE A 342 -7.06 1.41 7.62
CA PHE A 342 -8.10 1.35 8.66
C PHE A 342 -8.13 -0.01 9.39
N GLU A 343 -7.84 -1.11 8.70
CA GLU A 343 -7.75 -2.45 9.30
C GLU A 343 -6.65 -2.55 10.36
N VAL A 344 -5.55 -1.81 10.19
CA VAL A 344 -4.40 -1.89 11.09
C VAL A 344 -4.18 -0.62 11.93
N CYS A 345 -5.01 0.42 11.76
CA CYS A 345 -4.73 1.74 12.35
C CYS A 345 -4.65 1.69 13.87
N GLY A 346 -5.50 0.91 14.53
CA GLY A 346 -5.47 0.72 15.98
C GLY A 346 -4.11 0.23 16.48
N GLN A 347 -3.55 -0.76 15.79
CA GLN A 347 -2.27 -1.39 16.14
C GLN A 347 -1.07 -0.53 15.74
N ARG A 348 -1.09 0.07 14.55
CA ARG A 348 0.07 0.77 13.97
C ARG A 348 0.14 2.25 14.32
N TYR A 349 -0.98 2.93 14.44
CA TYR A 349 -0.99 4.40 14.41
C TYR A 349 -1.73 5.03 15.60
N CYS A 350 -2.91 4.53 15.96
CA CYS A 350 -3.77 5.19 16.95
C CYS A 350 -3.08 5.31 18.31
N ASP A 351 -2.38 4.28 18.77
CA ASP A 351 -1.67 4.35 20.04
C ASP A 351 -0.40 5.22 19.97
N GLN A 352 0.28 5.24 18.83
CA GLN A 352 1.65 5.74 18.70
C GLN A 352 1.76 7.17 18.18
N LEU A 353 0.85 7.58 17.29
CA LEU A 353 0.90 8.88 16.64
C LEU A 353 0.18 9.95 17.46
N GLU A 354 0.73 11.16 17.39
CA GLU A 354 0.09 12.38 17.85
C GLU A 354 -1.00 12.82 16.85
N PRO A 355 -2.04 13.54 17.28
CA PRO A 355 -3.17 13.90 16.43
C PRO A 355 -2.81 14.59 15.10
N GLU A 356 -1.82 15.49 15.10
CA GLU A 356 -1.36 16.19 13.89
C GLU A 356 -0.81 15.20 12.85
N GLN A 357 0.08 14.30 13.26
CA GLN A 357 0.68 13.30 12.37
C GLN A 357 -0.31 12.21 11.98
N PHE A 358 -1.24 11.86 12.87
CA PHE A 358 -2.33 10.93 12.57
C PHE A 358 -3.26 11.50 11.49
N MET A 359 -3.64 12.77 11.57
CA MET A 359 -4.41 13.46 10.52
C MET A 359 -3.67 13.42 9.18
N TYR A 360 -2.38 13.76 9.17
CA TYR A 360 -1.57 13.69 7.95
C TYR A 360 -1.52 12.27 7.35
N SER A 361 -1.26 11.25 8.19
CA SER A 361 -1.22 9.85 7.78
C SER A 361 -2.57 9.40 7.20
N MET A 362 -3.66 9.77 7.87
CA MET A 362 -5.03 9.49 7.41
C MET A 362 -5.30 10.14 6.05
N LEU A 363 -5.03 11.44 5.87
CA LEU A 363 -5.27 12.13 4.59
C LEU A 363 -4.48 11.51 3.43
N THR A 364 -3.26 11.05 3.68
CA THR A 364 -2.35 10.49 2.65
C THR A 364 -2.42 8.96 2.50
N ARG A 365 -3.27 8.27 3.28
CA ARG A 365 -3.34 6.79 3.34
C ARG A 365 -3.55 6.11 1.98
N SER A 366 -4.37 6.71 1.12
CA SER A 366 -4.70 6.16 -0.21
C SER A 366 -3.54 6.27 -1.22
N GLN A 367 -2.50 7.06 -0.90
CA GLN A 367 -1.39 7.45 -1.77
C GLN A 367 -1.80 8.26 -3.02
N ARG A 368 -3.08 8.62 -3.16
CA ARG A 368 -3.57 9.54 -4.20
C ARG A 368 -3.37 10.99 -3.83
N ILE A 369 -3.42 11.28 -2.53
CA ILE A 369 -3.12 12.59 -1.96
C ILE A 369 -1.68 12.53 -1.46
N SER A 370 -0.83 13.35 -2.07
CA SER A 370 0.56 13.51 -1.66
C SER A 370 0.79 14.82 -0.90
N HIS A 371 2.02 15.06 -0.46
CA HIS A 371 2.38 16.25 0.31
C HIS A 371 2.08 17.54 -0.44
N GLU A 372 2.53 17.67 -1.69
CA GLU A 372 2.23 18.87 -2.49
C GLU A 372 0.77 18.93 -2.95
N ASN A 373 0.10 17.79 -3.10
CA ASN A 373 -1.36 17.81 -3.34
C ASN A 373 -2.11 18.39 -2.14
N LEU A 374 -1.69 18.09 -0.89
CA LEU A 374 -2.27 18.73 0.30
C LEU A 374 -2.05 20.24 0.30
N ARG A 375 -0.91 20.72 -0.20
CA ARG A 375 -0.66 22.16 -0.32
C ARG A 375 -1.64 22.86 -1.26
N LEU A 376 -1.98 22.19 -2.37
CA LEU A 376 -2.98 22.69 -3.32
C LEU A 376 -4.39 22.71 -2.76
N ARG A 377 -4.69 21.83 -1.81
CA ARG A 377 -6.00 21.72 -1.13
C ARG A 377 -6.11 22.71 0.01
N ASP A 378 -5.14 22.69 0.92
CA ASP A 378 -5.14 23.46 2.15
C ASP A 378 -3.71 23.83 2.57
N ALA A 379 -3.18 24.87 1.94
CA ALA A 379 -1.85 25.38 2.24
C ALA A 379 -1.70 25.82 3.70
N ALA A 380 -2.75 26.42 4.28
CA ALA A 380 -2.70 26.94 5.65
C ALA A 380 -2.59 25.79 6.68
N TRP A 381 -3.37 24.72 6.49
CA TRP A 381 -3.26 23.53 7.32
C TRP A 381 -1.90 22.85 7.17
N LEU A 382 -1.42 22.67 5.92
CA LEU A 382 -0.13 22.02 5.69
C LEU A 382 1.04 22.84 6.26
N ASP A 383 1.02 24.17 6.12
CA ASP A 383 2.03 25.06 6.72
C ASP A 383 2.00 25.00 8.26
N GLY A 384 0.82 24.80 8.85
CA GLY A 384 0.67 24.53 10.29
C GLY A 384 1.29 23.19 10.68
N TYR A 385 1.03 22.14 9.89
CA TYR A 385 1.57 20.80 10.11
C TYR A 385 3.09 20.75 9.98
N GLU A 386 3.67 21.37 8.95
CA GLU A 386 5.12 21.42 8.76
C GLU A 386 5.83 22.15 9.91
N ARG A 387 5.25 23.25 10.42
CA ARG A 387 5.78 23.95 11.60
C ARG A 387 5.74 23.07 12.84
N TRP A 388 4.61 22.42 13.11
CA TRP A 388 4.49 21.46 14.21
C TRP A 388 5.55 20.34 14.10
N LEU A 389 5.74 19.78 12.90
CA LEU A 389 6.70 18.72 12.68
C LEU A 389 8.15 19.23 12.83
N ALA A 390 8.44 20.43 12.37
CA ALA A 390 9.74 21.08 12.51
C ALA A 390 10.11 21.33 13.98
N GLU A 391 9.18 21.90 14.76
CA GLU A 391 9.34 22.13 16.20
C GLU A 391 9.56 20.82 16.96
N LYS A 392 8.79 19.77 16.62
CA LYS A 392 8.97 18.42 17.18
C LYS A 392 10.36 17.84 16.90
N ASN A 393 11.01 18.27 15.82
CA ASN A 393 12.37 17.89 15.44
C ASN A 393 13.43 18.92 15.85
N GLY A 394 13.09 19.86 16.75
CA GLY A 394 14.03 20.84 17.30
C GLY A 394 14.44 21.95 16.33
N VAL A 395 13.67 22.16 15.26
CA VAL A 395 13.90 23.24 14.30
C VAL A 395 12.97 24.40 14.65
N ALA A 396 13.56 25.53 15.04
CA ALA A 396 12.81 26.77 15.24
C ALA A 396 12.28 27.29 13.89
N THR A 397 11.02 27.75 13.87
CA THR A 397 10.37 28.23 12.65
C THR A 397 9.98 29.71 12.76
N ASP A 398 10.87 30.60 12.31
CA ASP A 398 10.56 32.02 12.14
C ASP A 398 10.05 32.27 10.71
N GLY A 399 8.89 31.69 10.38
CA GLY A 399 8.29 31.76 9.04
C GLY A 399 7.92 30.40 8.46
N LYS A 400 8.36 30.12 7.23
CA LYS A 400 8.06 28.84 6.55
C LYS A 400 8.95 27.73 7.08
N ALA A 401 8.34 26.64 7.54
CA ALA A 401 9.06 25.45 7.96
C ALA A 401 9.78 24.78 6.76
N PRO A 402 10.93 24.12 6.97
CA PRO A 402 11.53 23.32 5.93
C PRO A 402 10.62 22.11 5.61
N PRO A 403 10.59 21.66 4.34
CA PRO A 403 9.91 20.42 3.97
C PRO A 403 10.34 19.23 4.86
N PRO A 404 9.45 18.27 5.15
CA PRO A 404 9.75 17.14 6.04
C PRO A 404 11.06 16.39 5.72
N MET A 405 11.39 16.24 4.44
CA MET A 405 12.63 15.59 4.01
C MET A 405 13.91 16.32 4.47
N PHE A 406 13.84 17.63 4.74
CA PHE A 406 14.95 18.46 5.18
C PHE A 406 15.04 18.62 6.70
N LEU A 407 14.15 17.96 7.45
CA LEU A 407 14.26 17.96 8.90
C LEU A 407 15.47 17.15 9.36
N PRO A 408 16.20 17.62 10.39
CA PRO A 408 17.32 16.88 10.92
C PRO A 408 16.86 15.55 11.52
N TYR A 409 17.79 14.61 11.63
CA TYR A 409 17.57 13.32 12.30
C TYR A 409 18.72 13.01 13.22
N ARG A 410 18.42 12.64 14.47
CA ARG A 410 19.43 12.23 15.44
C ARG A 410 19.25 10.76 15.79
N LEU A 411 20.33 10.00 15.68
CA LEU A 411 20.39 8.61 16.13
C LEU A 411 21.72 8.39 16.85
N ARG A 412 21.65 7.90 18.09
CA ARG A 412 22.81 7.84 19.00
C ARG A 412 23.49 9.23 19.12
N GLY A 413 24.81 9.31 18.94
CA GLY A 413 25.59 10.54 18.94
C GLY A 413 25.60 11.28 17.60
N LEU A 414 25.06 10.70 16.53
CA LEU A 414 25.10 11.26 15.18
C LEU A 414 23.85 12.10 14.89
N THR A 415 24.06 13.28 14.29
CA THR A 415 22.99 14.11 13.72
C THR A 415 23.20 14.27 12.23
N LEU A 416 22.18 13.91 11.47
CA LEU A 416 22.06 14.17 10.04
C LEU A 416 21.31 15.50 9.84
N LYS A 417 21.77 16.30 8.88
CA LYS A 417 21.16 17.59 8.54
C LYS A 417 19.79 17.47 7.86
N ASN A 418 19.48 16.31 7.27
CA ASN A 418 18.21 16.01 6.60
C ASN A 418 17.93 14.50 6.58
N ARG A 419 16.77 14.10 6.06
CA ARG A 419 16.29 12.71 6.01
C ARG A 419 16.69 11.95 4.74
N ILE A 420 17.50 12.56 3.87
CA ILE A 420 17.86 11.97 2.57
C ILE A 420 19.19 11.23 2.68
N VAL A 421 19.14 9.96 2.26
CA VAL A 421 20.26 9.04 2.27
C VAL A 421 20.55 8.59 0.85
N VAL A 422 21.82 8.63 0.46
CA VAL A 422 22.27 7.96 -0.78
C VAL A 422 22.46 6.49 -0.45
N SER A 423 21.65 5.62 -1.07
CA SER A 423 21.65 4.18 -0.82
C SER A 423 22.97 3.52 -1.25
N PRO A 424 23.43 2.43 -0.60
CA PRO A 424 24.59 1.68 -1.09
C PRO A 424 24.28 1.10 -2.48
N MET A 425 25.05 1.52 -3.49
CA MET A 425 24.88 1.13 -4.89
C MET A 425 26.19 0.56 -5.42
N ALA A 426 26.23 -0.73 -5.76
CA ALA A 426 27.42 -1.35 -6.33
C ALA A 426 27.87 -0.62 -7.61
N GLN A 427 29.10 -0.11 -7.63
CA GLN A 427 29.69 0.59 -8.78
C GLN A 427 30.54 -0.34 -9.63
N TYR A 428 30.94 -1.49 -9.09
CA TYR A 428 31.73 -2.50 -9.79
C TYR A 428 33.05 -1.94 -10.38
N SER A 429 33.65 -0.97 -9.69
CA SER A 429 34.77 -0.16 -10.19
C SER A 429 36.03 -0.26 -9.34
N ALA A 430 36.09 -1.22 -8.41
CA ALA A 430 37.29 -1.51 -7.63
C ALA A 430 38.24 -2.45 -8.40
N VAL A 431 39.53 -2.38 -8.09
CA VAL A 431 40.55 -3.30 -8.63
C VAL A 431 41.12 -4.07 -7.45
N ASP A 432 41.02 -5.41 -7.49
CA ASP A 432 41.42 -6.29 -6.38
C ASP A 432 40.80 -5.89 -5.02
N GLY A 433 39.57 -5.37 -5.08
CA GLY A 433 38.86 -4.85 -3.91
C GLY A 433 39.30 -3.47 -3.44
N VAL A 434 40.33 -2.86 -4.03
CA VAL A 434 40.80 -1.52 -3.67
C VAL A 434 39.91 -0.45 -4.34
N PRO A 435 39.20 0.39 -3.58
CA PRO A 435 38.47 1.51 -4.17
C PRO A 435 39.44 2.57 -4.71
N GLY A 436 39.22 3.03 -5.94
CA GLY A 436 40.03 4.08 -6.58
C GLY A 436 39.34 5.45 -6.68
N ASP A 437 39.91 6.31 -7.52
CA ASP A 437 39.43 7.68 -7.78
C ASP A 437 37.98 7.72 -8.27
N TYR A 438 37.51 6.66 -8.96
CA TYR A 438 36.09 6.54 -9.32
C TYR A 438 35.18 6.68 -8.09
N HIS A 439 35.48 5.96 -7.00
CA HIS A 439 34.67 5.98 -5.78
C HIS A 439 34.79 7.33 -5.07
N LEU A 440 35.99 7.93 -5.06
CA LEU A 440 36.19 9.27 -4.51
C LEU A 440 35.31 10.31 -5.21
N VAL A 441 35.35 10.34 -6.55
CA VAL A 441 34.54 11.27 -7.36
C VAL A 441 33.05 10.94 -7.20
N HIS A 442 32.68 9.66 -7.26
CA HIS A 442 31.30 9.22 -7.14
C HIS A 442 30.70 9.64 -5.79
N LEU A 443 31.30 9.21 -4.69
CA LEU A 443 30.79 9.45 -3.33
C LEU A 443 30.93 10.93 -2.95
N GLY A 444 32.05 11.55 -3.32
CA GLY A 444 32.28 12.98 -3.09
C GLY A 444 31.24 13.86 -3.77
N ALA A 445 30.88 13.57 -5.03
CA ALA A 445 29.82 14.30 -5.74
C ALA A 445 28.46 14.18 -5.04
N ARG A 446 28.11 12.99 -4.52
CA ARG A 446 26.84 12.78 -3.81
C ARG A 446 26.84 13.44 -2.43
N ALA A 447 27.97 13.47 -1.75
CA ALA A 447 28.15 14.20 -0.50
C ALA A 447 27.98 15.72 -0.71
N MET A 448 28.60 16.28 -1.76
CA MET A 448 28.40 17.68 -2.15
C MET A 448 26.96 17.98 -2.58
N GLY A 449 26.23 16.99 -3.12
CA GLY A 449 24.85 17.12 -3.58
C GLY A 449 23.81 17.40 -2.49
N GLY A 450 24.20 17.40 -1.21
CA GLY A 450 23.36 17.85 -0.11
C GLY A 450 22.63 16.75 0.67
N ALA A 451 22.87 15.47 0.37
CA ALA A 451 22.37 14.35 1.19
C ALA A 451 22.90 14.44 2.64
N GLY A 452 22.10 14.00 3.61
CA GLY A 452 22.51 13.95 5.01
C GLY A 452 23.49 12.81 5.28
N LEU A 453 23.35 11.70 4.57
CA LEU A 453 24.16 10.49 4.70
C LEU A 453 24.46 9.90 3.32
N VAL A 454 25.71 9.51 3.09
CA VAL A 454 26.13 8.84 1.86
C VAL A 454 26.73 7.49 2.19
N PHE A 455 26.09 6.42 1.72
CA PHE A 455 26.65 5.08 1.81
C PHE A 455 27.67 4.81 0.71
N ALA A 456 28.84 4.30 1.10
CA ALA A 456 29.62 3.44 0.24
C ALA A 456 28.80 2.20 -0.13
N GLU A 457 29.04 1.67 -1.34
CA GLU A 457 28.50 0.38 -1.76
C GLU A 457 28.91 -0.75 -0.81
N MET A 458 28.29 -1.94 -0.95
CA MET A 458 28.66 -3.10 -0.14
C MET A 458 30.16 -3.40 -0.25
N ALA A 459 30.91 -3.05 0.79
CA ALA A 459 32.32 -3.36 0.90
C ALA A 459 32.46 -4.78 1.47
N CYS A 460 33.09 -5.64 0.67
CA CYS A 460 33.11 -7.07 0.93
C CYS A 460 34.14 -7.39 2.02
N ILE A 461 33.76 -8.27 2.95
CA ILE A 461 34.59 -8.60 4.12
C ILE A 461 35.74 -9.57 3.82
N SER A 462 35.72 -10.19 2.64
CA SER A 462 36.75 -11.14 2.17
C SER A 462 36.81 -11.14 0.64
N PRO A 463 37.93 -11.63 0.04
CA PRO A 463 38.04 -11.80 -1.40
C PRO A 463 36.92 -12.66 -1.99
N GLU A 464 36.56 -13.74 -1.31
CA GLU A 464 35.54 -14.71 -1.71
C GLU A 464 34.11 -14.18 -1.50
N GLY A 465 33.96 -13.22 -0.58
CA GLY A 465 32.70 -12.55 -0.30
C GLY A 465 32.27 -11.52 -1.33
N ARG A 466 33.10 -11.24 -2.35
CA ARG A 466 32.77 -10.30 -3.43
C ARG A 466 31.65 -10.83 -4.33
N ILE A 467 30.77 -9.94 -4.78
CA ILE A 467 29.78 -10.26 -5.81
C ILE A 467 30.51 -10.46 -7.13
N THR A 468 31.31 -9.47 -7.53
CA THR A 468 32.06 -9.46 -8.78
C THR A 468 33.52 -9.07 -8.54
N PRO A 469 34.43 -9.28 -9.51
CA PRO A 469 35.81 -8.79 -9.40
C PRO A 469 35.93 -7.28 -9.15
N GLY A 470 34.92 -6.50 -9.57
CA GLY A 470 34.86 -5.05 -9.41
C GLY A 470 34.32 -4.56 -8.06
N CYS A 471 33.95 -5.45 -7.13
CA CYS A 471 33.46 -5.06 -5.81
C CYS A 471 34.60 -4.64 -4.88
N PRO A 472 34.45 -3.54 -4.10
CA PRO A 472 35.44 -3.14 -3.13
C PRO A 472 35.46 -4.05 -1.89
N GLY A 473 36.57 -4.02 -1.16
CA GLY A 473 36.84 -4.87 0.01
C GLY A 473 37.20 -4.08 1.28
N THR A 474 37.28 -4.81 2.40
CA THR A 474 37.63 -4.33 3.75
C THR A 474 38.62 -5.26 4.49
N TYR A 475 39.43 -6.01 3.74
CA TYR A 475 40.26 -7.12 4.23
C TYR A 475 41.77 -6.91 3.99
N SER A 476 42.20 -5.70 3.59
CA SER A 476 43.61 -5.37 3.43
C SER A 476 43.93 -3.94 3.86
N GLU A 477 45.19 -3.71 4.25
CA GLU A 477 45.65 -2.37 4.63
C GLU A 477 45.55 -1.38 3.46
N GLN A 478 45.78 -1.83 2.23
CA GLN A 478 45.63 -0.98 1.04
C GLN A 478 44.18 -0.52 0.86
N GLN A 479 43.21 -1.41 1.10
CA GLN A 479 41.79 -1.07 1.06
C GLN A 479 41.42 -0.11 2.19
N LYS A 480 41.94 -0.33 3.40
CA LYS A 480 41.78 0.60 4.54
C LYS A 480 42.24 2.01 4.19
N GLN A 481 43.46 2.17 3.68
CA GLN A 481 44.01 3.47 3.32
C GLN A 481 43.22 4.16 2.20
N ALA A 482 42.77 3.39 1.20
CA ALA A 482 41.97 3.93 0.11
C ALA A 482 40.59 4.42 0.58
N TRP A 483 39.90 3.65 1.43
CA TRP A 483 38.65 4.09 2.04
C TRP A 483 38.84 5.29 2.96
N LYS A 484 39.93 5.32 3.75
CA LYS A 484 40.26 6.46 4.60
C LYS A 484 40.40 7.75 3.80
N ARG A 485 41.09 7.71 2.65
CA ARG A 485 41.21 8.88 1.75
C ARG A 485 39.84 9.41 1.32
N ILE A 486 38.88 8.54 1.05
CA ILE A 486 37.52 8.92 0.64
C ILE A 486 36.74 9.51 1.83
N ALA A 487 36.77 8.84 2.99
CA ALA A 487 36.11 9.31 4.21
C ALA A 487 36.64 10.69 4.65
N ASP A 488 37.97 10.82 4.75
CA ASP A 488 38.64 12.09 5.10
C ASP A 488 38.26 13.21 4.13
N TRP A 489 38.18 12.91 2.83
CA TRP A 489 37.78 13.90 1.83
C TRP A 489 36.33 14.36 2.05
N ILE A 490 35.39 13.43 2.26
CA ILE A 490 33.97 13.76 2.49
C ILE A 490 33.81 14.63 3.74
N HIS A 491 34.49 14.28 4.83
CA HIS A 491 34.43 15.03 6.09
C HIS A 491 35.11 16.40 6.01
N ALA A 492 36.20 16.52 5.25
CA ALA A 492 36.92 17.79 5.13
C ALA A 492 36.22 18.80 4.20
N HIS A 493 35.42 18.33 3.23
CA HIS A 493 34.88 19.19 2.17
C HIS A 493 33.35 19.31 2.18
N THR A 494 32.64 18.52 2.98
CA THR A 494 31.19 18.51 3.02
C THR A 494 30.67 18.35 4.45
N ASP A 495 29.40 18.64 4.64
CA ASP A 495 28.64 18.41 5.87
C ASP A 495 27.86 17.08 5.87
N ALA A 496 27.99 16.27 4.80
CA ALA A 496 27.39 14.95 4.71
C ALA A 496 28.13 13.96 5.62
N LYS A 497 27.40 12.98 6.15
CA LYS A 497 27.97 11.86 6.91
C LYS A 497 28.31 10.70 5.99
N PHE A 498 29.39 10.00 6.30
CA PHE A 498 29.86 8.87 5.52
C PHE A 498 29.47 7.55 6.20
N ALA A 499 28.72 6.74 5.47
CA ALA A 499 28.29 5.43 5.90
C ALA A 499 28.94 4.33 5.05
N MET A 500 29.05 3.13 5.62
CA MET A 500 29.55 1.96 4.90
C MET A 500 28.64 0.77 5.15
N GLN A 501 28.21 0.12 4.07
CA GLN A 501 27.57 -1.17 4.14
C GLN A 501 28.65 -2.26 3.99
N ILE A 502 28.66 -3.25 4.88
CA ILE A 502 29.57 -4.40 4.79
C ILE A 502 28.79 -5.70 4.64
N GLY A 503 29.32 -6.62 3.84
CA GLY A 503 28.61 -7.85 3.49
C GLY A 503 29.46 -8.92 2.83
N HIS A 504 28.81 -10.06 2.57
CA HIS A 504 29.39 -11.22 1.89
C HIS A 504 28.35 -11.80 0.93
N ALA A 505 28.68 -11.92 -0.35
CA ALA A 505 27.72 -12.26 -1.41
C ALA A 505 27.22 -13.71 -1.36
N GLY A 506 27.94 -14.62 -0.71
CA GLY A 506 27.49 -15.99 -0.45
C GLY A 506 27.27 -16.77 -1.75
N ALA A 507 26.11 -17.40 -1.93
CA ALA A 507 25.76 -18.12 -3.16
C ALA A 507 25.68 -17.23 -4.42
N LYS A 508 25.66 -15.90 -4.25
CA LYS A 508 25.65 -14.91 -5.34
C LYS A 508 27.02 -14.27 -5.56
N ALA A 509 28.09 -14.82 -5.00
CA ALA A 509 29.46 -14.40 -5.24
C ALA A 509 29.96 -14.91 -6.60
N SER A 510 31.10 -14.37 -7.05
CA SER A 510 31.81 -14.82 -8.26
C SER A 510 30.97 -14.70 -9.55
N THR A 511 30.32 -13.56 -9.72
CA THR A 511 29.54 -13.23 -10.93
C THR A 511 30.22 -12.16 -11.77
N ARG A 512 29.80 -12.04 -13.03
CA ARG A 512 30.25 -11.00 -13.96
C ARG A 512 29.83 -9.61 -13.47
N LEU A 513 30.45 -8.59 -14.05
CA LEU A 513 29.98 -7.21 -13.89
C LEU A 513 28.56 -7.09 -14.44
N ALA A 514 27.75 -6.18 -13.88
CA ALA A 514 26.33 -6.13 -14.21
C ALA A 514 26.05 -5.94 -15.72
N TRP A 515 26.86 -5.14 -16.41
CA TRP A 515 26.77 -4.88 -17.85
C TRP A 515 27.33 -6.01 -18.74
N GLU A 516 27.99 -7.01 -18.16
CA GLU A 516 28.52 -8.20 -18.85
C GLU A 516 27.63 -9.44 -18.66
N GLY A 517 26.59 -9.32 -17.82
CA GLY A 517 25.67 -10.39 -17.48
C GLY A 517 25.37 -10.44 -15.99
N THR A 518 24.29 -9.79 -15.58
CA THR A 518 23.87 -9.76 -14.15
C THR A 518 23.59 -11.17 -13.63
N ASP A 519 24.11 -11.49 -12.44
CA ASP A 519 24.04 -12.79 -11.74
C ASP A 519 24.66 -13.99 -12.48
N LEU A 520 25.20 -13.80 -13.67
CA LEU A 520 25.85 -14.87 -14.42
C LEU A 520 27.24 -15.14 -13.84
N PRO A 521 27.68 -16.40 -13.74
CA PRO A 521 29.03 -16.72 -13.28
C PRO A 521 30.08 -16.16 -14.25
N LEU A 522 31.30 -15.96 -13.74
CA LEU A 522 32.43 -15.58 -14.57
C LEU A 522 32.70 -16.64 -15.64
N GLU A 523 33.22 -16.22 -16.80
CA GLU A 523 33.61 -17.16 -17.87
C GLU A 523 34.85 -17.96 -17.48
N GLN A 524 35.78 -17.33 -16.77
CA GLN A 524 37.02 -17.91 -16.25
C GLN A 524 37.36 -17.27 -14.91
N GLY A 525 38.15 -17.95 -14.07
CA GLY A 525 38.62 -17.40 -12.81
C GLY A 525 37.56 -17.31 -11.70
N ASN A 526 36.52 -18.14 -11.75
CA ASN A 526 35.60 -18.27 -10.62
C ASN A 526 36.33 -18.73 -9.36
N TRP A 527 35.95 -18.17 -8.20
CA TRP A 527 36.42 -18.63 -6.90
C TRP A 527 35.35 -19.48 -6.19
N PRO A 528 35.75 -20.32 -5.22
CA PRO A 528 34.81 -21.09 -4.41
C PRO A 528 33.83 -20.19 -3.67
N ILE A 529 32.55 -20.56 -3.69
CA ILE A 529 31.48 -19.80 -3.01
C ILE A 529 30.82 -20.67 -1.93
N MET A 530 30.26 -20.03 -0.90
CA MET A 530 29.66 -20.70 0.25
C MET A 530 28.30 -20.09 0.64
N ALA A 531 27.45 -20.87 1.30
CA ALA A 531 26.14 -20.47 1.76
C ALA A 531 25.67 -21.28 2.98
N ALA A 532 24.49 -20.95 3.52
CA ALA A 532 23.88 -21.70 4.62
C ALA A 532 23.67 -23.18 4.26
N SER A 533 23.31 -23.47 3.01
CA SER A 533 23.11 -24.82 2.46
C SER A 533 23.65 -24.90 1.03
N GLU A 534 23.96 -26.11 0.59
CA GLU A 534 24.40 -26.37 -0.78
C GLU A 534 23.27 -26.04 -1.77
N GLN A 535 23.53 -25.10 -2.67
CA GLN A 535 22.54 -24.63 -3.66
C GLN A 535 23.20 -23.87 -4.81
N GLN A 536 22.43 -23.66 -5.89
CA GLN A 536 22.73 -22.72 -6.96
C GLN A 536 21.72 -21.57 -6.93
N TYR A 537 22.18 -20.32 -7.08
CA TYR A 537 21.26 -19.17 -7.18
C TYR A 537 20.43 -19.21 -8.47
N LEU A 538 21.09 -19.40 -9.62
CA LEU A 538 20.45 -19.72 -10.89
C LEU A 538 20.57 -21.23 -11.13
N GLN A 539 19.44 -21.93 -11.07
CA GLN A 539 19.40 -23.38 -11.25
C GLN A 539 20.02 -23.78 -12.60
N GLY A 540 21.02 -24.67 -12.56
CA GLY A 540 21.75 -25.15 -13.74
C GLY A 540 22.73 -24.17 -14.36
N VAL A 541 22.86 -22.95 -13.81
CA VAL A 541 23.71 -21.88 -14.38
C VAL A 541 24.77 -21.40 -13.38
N SER A 542 24.38 -21.06 -12.15
CA SER A 542 25.33 -20.60 -11.13
C SER A 542 26.22 -21.73 -10.62
N GLN A 543 27.36 -21.40 -10.02
CA GLN A 543 28.17 -22.38 -9.30
C GLN A 543 27.38 -22.97 -8.12
N THR A 544 27.63 -24.24 -7.78
CA THR A 544 27.09 -24.85 -6.57
C THR A 544 27.89 -24.35 -5.37
N SER A 545 27.20 -23.71 -4.43
CA SER A 545 27.81 -23.21 -3.20
C SER A 545 28.08 -24.33 -2.19
N LYS A 546 29.21 -24.26 -1.51
CA LYS A 546 29.52 -25.13 -0.36
C LYS A 546 28.61 -24.77 0.82
N ALA A 547 27.98 -25.76 1.45
CA ALA A 547 27.33 -25.56 2.74
C ALA A 547 28.37 -25.22 3.81
N MET A 548 28.21 -24.09 4.51
CA MET A 548 29.16 -23.67 5.53
C MET A 548 29.22 -24.67 6.69
N THR A 549 30.43 -25.03 7.07
CA THR A 549 30.74 -25.71 8.33
C THR A 549 30.80 -24.69 9.47
N ARG A 550 30.87 -25.17 10.72
CA ARG A 550 31.05 -24.29 11.87
C ARG A 550 32.33 -23.46 11.79
N ALA A 551 33.42 -24.05 11.29
CA ALA A 551 34.69 -23.33 11.11
C ALA A 551 34.56 -22.21 10.06
N ASP A 552 33.87 -22.47 8.93
CA ASP A 552 33.60 -21.43 7.93
C ASP A 552 32.79 -20.27 8.55
N MET A 553 31.82 -20.58 9.42
CA MET A 553 31.01 -19.57 10.12
C MET A 553 31.82 -18.74 11.12
N ASP A 554 32.71 -19.38 11.88
CA ASP A 554 33.58 -18.69 12.83
C ASP A 554 34.58 -17.78 12.09
N GLU A 555 35.13 -18.23 10.96
CA GLU A 555 36.03 -17.43 10.11
C GLU A 555 35.31 -16.20 9.54
N VAL A 556 34.16 -16.39 8.90
CA VAL A 556 33.37 -15.29 8.32
C VAL A 556 32.93 -14.29 9.40
N LEU A 557 32.59 -14.76 10.60
CA LEU A 557 32.30 -13.87 11.73
C LEU A 557 33.51 -12.99 12.08
N GLN A 558 34.72 -13.55 12.14
CA GLN A 558 35.93 -12.75 12.39
C GLN A 558 36.22 -11.75 11.27
N GLN A 559 35.95 -12.11 10.01
CA GLN A 559 36.06 -11.20 8.87
C GLN A 559 35.09 -10.00 8.99
N PHE A 560 33.84 -10.23 9.42
CA PHE A 560 32.90 -9.16 9.73
C PHE A 560 33.38 -8.26 10.88
N VAL A 561 33.93 -8.85 11.95
CA VAL A 561 34.52 -8.11 13.09
C VAL A 561 35.68 -7.23 12.63
N HIS A 562 36.59 -7.78 11.82
CA HIS A 562 37.71 -7.04 11.24
C HIS A 562 37.25 -5.87 10.38
N ALA A 563 36.28 -6.09 9.50
CA ALA A 563 35.72 -5.05 8.65
C ALA A 563 35.04 -3.93 9.46
N ALA A 564 34.34 -4.27 10.55
CA ALA A 564 33.74 -3.29 11.45
C ALA A 564 34.80 -2.45 12.19
N GLN A 565 35.90 -3.07 12.64
CA GLN A 565 37.05 -2.36 13.24
C GLN A 565 37.72 -1.44 12.22
N MET A 566 37.96 -1.93 11.00
CA MET A 566 38.52 -1.13 9.92
C MET A 566 37.64 0.10 9.62
N ALA A 567 36.33 -0.09 9.52
CA ALA A 567 35.37 0.99 9.31
C ALA A 567 35.43 2.04 10.44
N ALA A 568 35.55 1.60 11.69
CA ALA A 568 35.66 2.50 12.83
C ALA A 568 36.96 3.33 12.78
N ASP A 569 38.09 2.68 12.46
CA ASP A 569 39.43 3.28 12.37
C ASP A 569 39.53 4.37 11.30
N ILE A 570 38.83 4.20 10.18
CA ILE A 570 38.84 5.17 9.07
C ILE A 570 37.80 6.29 9.25
N GLY A 571 37.09 6.30 10.38
CA GLY A 571 36.14 7.36 10.70
C GLY A 571 34.74 7.20 10.09
N VAL A 572 34.31 6.01 9.67
CA VAL A 572 32.92 5.80 9.23
C VAL A 572 31.95 6.27 10.35
N ASP A 573 30.97 7.09 9.98
CA ASP A 573 29.98 7.66 10.90
C ASP A 573 28.85 6.67 11.21
N TRP A 574 28.52 5.81 10.25
CA TRP A 574 27.41 4.86 10.32
C TRP A 574 27.76 3.53 9.62
N LEU A 575 27.62 2.42 10.32
CA LEU A 575 27.86 1.08 9.76
C LEU A 575 26.55 0.34 9.47
N GLU A 576 26.46 -0.34 8.33
CA GLU A 576 25.32 -1.21 8.01
C GLU A 576 25.75 -2.65 7.75
N LEU A 577 25.10 -3.59 8.43
CA LEU A 577 25.23 -5.02 8.13
C LEU A 577 24.26 -5.42 7.01
N HIS A 578 24.78 -6.02 5.95
CA HIS A 578 23.96 -6.50 4.84
C HIS A 578 23.37 -7.90 5.10
N CYS A 579 22.10 -7.95 5.51
CA CYS A 579 21.29 -9.18 5.72
C CYS A 579 20.13 -9.29 4.72
N ALA A 580 20.33 -8.84 3.47
CA ALA A 580 19.27 -8.76 2.46
C ALA A 580 19.74 -9.29 1.11
N HIS A 581 18.84 -9.23 0.12
CA HIS A 581 19.09 -9.47 -1.29
C HIS A 581 19.65 -10.85 -1.67
N GLY A 582 19.44 -11.86 -0.83
CA GLY A 582 19.93 -13.22 -1.08
C GLY A 582 21.43 -13.41 -0.90
N TYR A 583 22.13 -12.41 -0.34
CA TYR A 583 23.52 -12.56 0.04
C TYR A 583 23.64 -13.43 1.30
N LEU A 584 24.85 -13.66 1.80
CA LEU A 584 25.14 -14.74 2.74
C LEU A 584 24.20 -14.78 3.95
N LEU A 585 24.09 -13.68 4.70
CA LEU A 585 23.25 -13.64 5.90
C LEU A 585 21.75 -13.66 5.57
N SER A 586 21.34 -13.04 4.46
CA SER A 586 19.97 -13.19 3.94
C SER A 586 19.64 -14.65 3.61
N GLY A 587 20.63 -15.39 3.11
CA GLY A 587 20.53 -16.81 2.79
C GLY A 587 20.47 -17.72 4.01
N PHE A 588 20.97 -17.28 5.17
CA PHE A 588 20.67 -17.93 6.46
C PHE A 588 19.26 -17.63 6.93
N ILE A 589 18.80 -16.39 6.75
CA ILE A 589 17.48 -15.95 7.20
C ILE A 589 16.38 -16.62 6.37
N SER A 590 16.47 -16.70 5.04
CA SER A 590 15.35 -17.22 4.23
C SER A 590 15.23 -18.75 4.27
N PRO A 591 14.03 -19.31 4.55
CA PRO A 591 13.80 -20.75 4.48
C PRO A 591 13.91 -21.33 3.05
N LEU A 592 13.90 -20.48 2.02
CA LEU A 592 14.06 -20.90 0.62
C LEU A 592 15.49 -21.34 0.30
N THR A 593 16.45 -20.89 1.10
CA THR A 593 17.90 -21.05 0.84
C THR A 593 18.65 -21.68 2.02
N ASN A 594 18.06 -21.67 3.22
CA ASN A 594 18.56 -22.36 4.39
C ASN A 594 17.79 -23.66 4.65
N HIS A 595 18.39 -24.78 4.26
CA HIS A 595 17.87 -26.14 4.46
C HIS A 595 18.66 -26.92 5.51
N ARG A 596 19.39 -26.21 6.40
CA ARG A 596 20.15 -26.86 7.47
C ARG A 596 19.22 -27.57 8.44
N SER A 597 19.69 -28.68 8.98
CA SER A 597 19.02 -29.48 10.01
C SER A 597 19.62 -29.31 11.41
N ASP A 598 20.67 -28.49 11.53
CA ASP A 598 21.30 -28.14 12.82
C ASP A 598 20.62 -26.92 13.47
N GLU A 599 21.22 -26.39 14.54
CA GLU A 599 20.68 -25.23 15.30
C GLU A 599 20.65 -23.91 14.50
N TYR A 600 21.09 -23.91 13.25
CA TYR A 600 21.14 -22.77 12.35
C TYR A 600 20.10 -22.83 11.21
N GLY A 601 19.23 -23.85 11.19
CA GLY A 601 18.15 -23.99 10.20
C GLY A 601 16.80 -24.38 10.79
N GLY A 602 15.78 -24.44 9.93
CA GLY A 602 14.40 -24.75 10.32
C GLY A 602 13.64 -23.51 10.81
N SER A 603 13.45 -23.38 12.13
CA SER A 603 12.68 -22.28 12.73
C SER A 603 13.28 -20.91 12.42
N LEU A 604 12.46 -19.85 12.47
CA LEU A 604 12.96 -18.47 12.30
C LEU A 604 14.05 -18.14 13.33
N GLU A 605 13.89 -18.59 14.58
CA GLU A 605 14.88 -18.41 15.64
C GLU A 605 16.24 -19.00 15.25
N ASN A 606 16.26 -20.26 14.78
CA ASN A 606 17.49 -20.93 14.36
C ASN A 606 18.11 -20.27 13.13
N ARG A 607 17.29 -19.91 12.13
CA ARG A 607 17.74 -19.19 10.93
C ARG A 607 18.36 -17.83 11.24
N LEU A 608 17.88 -17.15 12.29
CA LEU A 608 18.43 -15.88 12.78
C LEU A 608 19.67 -16.04 13.66
N ARG A 609 19.94 -17.23 14.21
CA ARG A 609 21.01 -17.45 15.19
C ARG A 609 22.37 -16.97 14.71
N TYR A 610 22.77 -17.33 13.49
CA TYR A 610 24.06 -16.90 12.94
C TYR A 610 24.11 -15.41 12.56
N PRO A 611 23.15 -14.85 11.80
CA PRO A 611 23.09 -13.40 11.56
C PRO A 611 23.14 -12.55 12.83
N LEU A 612 22.47 -12.97 13.90
CA LEU A 612 22.50 -12.28 15.20
C LEU A 612 23.85 -12.44 15.93
N GLN A 613 24.52 -13.60 15.82
CA GLN A 613 25.88 -13.79 16.35
C GLN A 613 26.87 -12.84 15.67
N VAL A 614 26.82 -12.75 14.34
CA VAL A 614 27.64 -11.82 13.54
C VAL A 614 27.36 -10.36 13.95
N PHE A 615 26.09 -9.97 13.99
CA PHE A 615 25.71 -8.61 14.37
C PHE A 615 26.20 -8.24 15.77
N LYS A 616 26.02 -9.11 16.77
CA LYS A 616 26.48 -8.87 18.15
C LYS A 616 28.00 -8.74 18.22
N ALA A 617 28.74 -9.57 17.47
CA ALA A 617 30.19 -9.50 17.43
C ALA A 617 30.69 -8.18 16.81
N MET A 618 30.07 -7.73 15.72
CA MET A 618 30.35 -6.42 15.12
C MET A 618 29.99 -5.27 16.08
N ARG A 619 28.81 -5.33 16.73
CA ARG A 619 28.36 -4.29 17.66
C ARG A 619 29.26 -4.17 18.89
N ALA A 620 29.94 -5.24 19.30
CA ALA A 620 30.88 -5.24 20.41
C ALA A 620 32.17 -4.45 20.12
N VAL A 621 32.57 -4.35 18.84
CA VAL A 621 33.79 -3.64 18.42
C VAL A 621 33.50 -2.27 17.79
N TRP A 622 32.24 -2.00 17.42
CA TRP A 622 31.79 -0.72 16.90
C TRP A 622 31.63 0.33 18.02
N PRO A 623 32.03 1.60 17.81
CA PRO A 623 31.86 2.67 18.79
C PRO A 623 30.40 2.85 19.23
N GLN A 624 30.16 2.91 20.54
CA GLN A 624 28.79 2.85 21.06
C GLN A 624 27.93 4.09 20.76
N ASP A 625 28.58 5.22 20.53
CA ASP A 625 27.97 6.50 20.15
C ASP A 625 27.62 6.58 18.66
N ARG A 626 28.11 5.65 17.82
CA ARG A 626 27.84 5.65 16.38
C ARG A 626 26.69 4.69 16.02
N PRO A 627 25.79 5.08 15.10
CA PRO A 627 24.73 4.21 14.63
C PRO A 627 25.23 2.94 13.94
N MET A 628 24.47 1.86 14.12
CA MET A 628 24.63 0.62 13.35
C MET A 628 23.26 0.11 12.87
N SER A 629 23.08 0.02 11.56
CA SER A 629 21.85 -0.49 10.94
C SER A 629 22.00 -1.91 10.40
N VAL A 630 20.86 -2.54 10.10
CA VAL A 630 20.80 -3.81 9.37
C VAL A 630 19.87 -3.63 8.18
N ARG A 631 20.36 -3.99 6.99
CA ARG A 631 19.51 -4.07 5.81
C ARG A 631 18.90 -5.46 5.70
N ILE A 632 17.59 -5.57 5.58
CA ILE A 632 16.86 -6.85 5.45
C ILE A 632 16.02 -6.89 4.16
N SER A 633 15.76 -8.09 3.66
CA SER A 633 14.68 -8.33 2.69
C SER A 633 13.41 -8.62 3.48
N ALA A 634 12.45 -7.69 3.47
CA ALA A 634 11.20 -7.82 4.23
C ALA A 634 10.15 -8.74 3.56
N HIS A 635 10.40 -9.16 2.32
CA HIS A 635 9.54 -10.08 1.58
C HIS A 635 10.38 -10.79 0.51
N ASP A 636 10.28 -12.11 0.38
CA ASP A 636 11.06 -12.88 -0.62
C ASP A 636 10.38 -12.94 -1.99
N TRP A 637 9.07 -12.67 -2.05
CA TRP A 637 8.24 -12.69 -3.27
C TRP A 637 8.10 -14.09 -3.89
N VAL A 638 8.29 -15.11 -3.07
CA VAL A 638 8.14 -16.53 -3.42
C VAL A 638 7.34 -17.22 -2.29
N PRO A 639 6.35 -18.07 -2.61
CA PRO A 639 5.63 -18.85 -1.61
C PRO A 639 6.57 -19.64 -0.70
N GLY A 640 6.32 -19.60 0.62
CA GLY A 640 7.15 -20.27 1.62
C GLY A 640 8.44 -19.52 1.99
N GLY A 641 8.71 -18.34 1.41
CA GLY A 641 9.80 -17.46 1.83
C GLY A 641 9.43 -16.52 2.99
N ILE A 642 10.30 -15.54 3.23
CA ILE A 642 10.06 -14.48 4.22
C ILE A 642 8.84 -13.65 3.83
N THR A 643 7.96 -13.45 4.82
CA THR A 643 6.77 -12.58 4.74
C THR A 643 6.98 -11.25 5.49
N PRO A 644 6.11 -10.24 5.29
CA PRO A 644 6.21 -8.98 6.03
C PRO A 644 5.98 -9.15 7.54
N GLU A 645 5.19 -10.15 7.95
CA GLU A 645 5.04 -10.58 9.35
C GLU A 645 6.38 -11.08 9.91
N ASP A 646 7.06 -11.98 9.19
CA ASP A 646 8.39 -12.47 9.59
C ASP A 646 9.39 -11.31 9.69
N ALA A 647 9.32 -10.34 8.78
CA ALA A 647 10.20 -9.18 8.76
C ALA A 647 10.09 -8.33 10.04
N VAL A 648 8.90 -8.24 10.64
CA VAL A 648 8.70 -7.58 11.94
C VAL A 648 9.41 -8.34 13.05
N GLU A 649 9.31 -9.67 13.09
CA GLU A 649 10.00 -10.49 14.10
C GLU A 649 11.52 -10.48 13.91
N ILE A 650 12.00 -10.48 12.66
CA ILE A 650 13.41 -10.29 12.31
C ILE A 650 13.90 -8.93 12.83
N ALA A 651 13.14 -7.86 12.59
CA ALA A 651 13.48 -6.53 13.07
C ALA A 651 13.50 -6.44 14.60
N LYS A 652 12.54 -7.05 15.31
CA LYS A 652 12.54 -7.15 16.78
C LYS A 652 13.78 -7.89 17.29
N ALA A 653 14.19 -8.97 16.63
CA ALA A 653 15.37 -9.74 17.01
C ALA A 653 16.66 -8.91 16.84
N PHE A 654 16.82 -8.19 15.73
CA PHE A 654 17.97 -7.29 15.53
C PHE A 654 17.95 -6.08 16.47
N LYS A 655 16.78 -5.49 16.74
CA LYS A 655 16.61 -4.45 17.76
C LYS A 655 17.10 -4.95 19.12
N ALA A 656 16.68 -6.14 19.54
CA ALA A 656 17.12 -6.75 20.80
C ALA A 656 18.63 -7.06 20.82
N ALA A 657 19.24 -7.31 19.65
CA ALA A 657 20.68 -7.48 19.50
C ALA A 657 21.48 -6.16 19.49
N GLY A 658 20.80 -5.01 19.42
CA GLY A 658 21.42 -3.68 19.47
C GLY A 658 21.43 -2.90 18.15
N ALA A 659 20.65 -3.30 17.16
CA ALA A 659 20.45 -2.52 15.94
C ALA A 659 19.72 -1.21 16.25
N ASP A 660 20.18 -0.14 15.62
CA ASP A 660 19.63 1.21 15.81
C ASP A 660 18.56 1.54 14.78
N LEU A 661 18.63 0.92 13.60
CA LEU A 661 17.73 1.14 12.48
C LEU A 661 17.68 -0.08 11.56
N ILE A 662 16.54 -0.33 10.92
CA ILE A 662 16.37 -1.32 9.85
C ILE A 662 16.23 -0.61 8.49
N ASP A 663 17.09 -0.96 7.53
CA ASP A 663 16.91 -0.60 6.11
C ASP A 663 16.03 -1.66 5.42
N CYS A 664 14.84 -1.24 5.01
CA CYS A 664 13.74 -2.14 4.65
C CYS A 664 13.67 -2.35 3.14
N SER A 665 14.42 -3.33 2.63
CA SER A 665 14.39 -3.77 1.24
C SER A 665 13.48 -4.99 1.02
N SER A 666 13.53 -5.63 -0.15
CA SER A 666 12.80 -6.87 -0.46
C SER A 666 13.44 -7.63 -1.63
N GLY A 667 13.09 -8.91 -1.75
CA GLY A 667 13.43 -9.78 -2.88
C GLY A 667 14.91 -10.11 -3.01
N GLN A 668 15.27 -10.51 -4.23
CA GLN A 668 16.58 -10.96 -4.69
C GLN A 668 17.13 -12.25 -4.05
N VAL A 669 16.35 -12.88 -3.16
CA VAL A 669 16.69 -14.16 -2.51
C VAL A 669 16.57 -15.35 -3.47
N SER A 670 15.57 -15.34 -4.34
CA SER A 670 15.36 -16.38 -5.37
C SER A 670 14.94 -15.72 -6.68
N LYS A 671 15.36 -16.28 -7.83
CA LYS A 671 14.89 -15.83 -9.15
C LYS A 671 13.47 -16.27 -9.51
N ALA A 672 12.84 -17.10 -8.67
CA ALA A 672 11.41 -17.38 -8.77
C ALA A 672 10.53 -16.22 -8.27
N GLU A 673 11.14 -15.15 -7.75
CA GLU A 673 10.42 -13.99 -7.23
C GLU A 673 9.46 -13.36 -8.24
N LYS A 674 8.31 -12.91 -7.75
CA LYS A 674 7.34 -12.12 -8.54
C LYS A 674 6.98 -10.82 -7.82
N PRO A 675 7.90 -9.84 -7.75
CA PRO A 675 7.63 -8.57 -7.09
C PRO A 675 6.51 -7.80 -7.77
N VAL A 676 5.60 -7.24 -6.99
CA VAL A 676 4.57 -6.33 -7.49
C VAL A 676 5.11 -4.91 -7.41
N PHE A 677 5.64 -4.41 -8.52
CA PHE A 677 6.20 -3.06 -8.58
C PHE A 677 5.10 -1.99 -8.60
N GLY A 678 5.38 -0.88 -7.94
CA GLY A 678 4.52 0.29 -7.87
C GLY A 678 5.26 1.49 -7.29
N ARG A 679 4.58 2.63 -7.20
CA ARG A 679 5.09 3.82 -6.52
C ARG A 679 5.38 3.45 -5.06
N MET A 680 6.60 3.72 -4.59
CA MET A 680 6.99 3.49 -3.19
C MET A 680 6.72 2.04 -2.70
N PHE A 681 6.81 1.04 -3.57
CA PHE A 681 6.27 -0.31 -3.30
C PHE A 681 6.87 -1.03 -2.08
N GLN A 682 8.03 -0.61 -1.58
CA GLN A 682 8.66 -1.19 -0.38
C GLN A 682 8.44 -0.34 0.89
N THR A 683 7.95 0.89 0.75
CA THR A 683 7.61 1.76 1.89
C THR A 683 6.62 1.11 2.86
N PRO A 684 5.61 0.33 2.44
CA PRO A 684 4.75 -0.39 3.38
C PRO A 684 5.51 -1.33 4.33
N PHE A 685 6.63 -1.91 3.91
CA PHE A 685 7.47 -2.74 4.78
C PHE A 685 8.19 -1.89 5.84
N ALA A 686 8.73 -0.73 5.44
CA ALA A 686 9.37 0.20 6.37
C ALA A 686 8.37 0.73 7.41
N ASP A 687 7.17 1.06 6.97
CA ASP A 687 6.10 1.53 7.86
C ASP A 687 5.70 0.45 8.86
N ARG A 688 5.42 -0.76 8.36
CA ARG A 688 5.05 -1.89 9.21
C ARG A 688 6.11 -2.18 10.28
N ILE A 689 7.37 -2.32 9.87
CA ILE A 689 8.48 -2.60 10.80
C ILE A 689 8.60 -1.48 11.83
N ARG A 690 8.51 -0.22 11.40
CA ARG A 690 8.61 0.93 12.29
C ARG A 690 7.55 0.89 13.38
N GLN A 691 6.29 0.70 13.00
CA GLN A 691 5.19 0.73 13.97
C GLN A 691 5.08 -0.56 14.81
N GLU A 692 5.33 -1.73 14.22
CA GLU A 692 5.10 -3.02 14.91
C GLU A 692 6.33 -3.54 15.68
N ALA A 693 7.56 -3.20 15.25
CA ALA A 693 8.79 -3.52 15.99
C ALA A 693 9.29 -2.36 16.87
N GLY A 694 8.79 -1.13 16.64
CA GLY A 694 9.16 0.06 17.37
C GLY A 694 10.64 0.41 17.24
N ILE A 695 11.23 0.21 16.05
CA ILE A 695 12.62 0.56 15.71
C ILE A 695 12.59 1.57 14.57
N ALA A 696 13.59 2.47 14.53
CA ALA A 696 13.71 3.38 13.42
C ALA A 696 13.87 2.63 12.09
N THR A 697 13.32 3.18 11.01
CA THR A 697 13.42 2.55 9.69
C THR A 697 13.90 3.51 8.61
N MET A 698 14.54 2.93 7.60
CA MET A 698 14.88 3.60 6.36
C MET A 698 14.07 2.97 5.23
N ALA A 699 13.30 3.79 4.52
CA ALA A 699 12.51 3.36 3.37
C ALA A 699 13.35 3.40 2.08
N VAL A 700 13.19 2.37 1.26
CA VAL A 700 13.72 2.28 -0.11
C VAL A 700 12.59 1.96 -1.11
N GLY A 701 12.94 1.73 -2.37
CA GLY A 701 12.04 1.16 -3.37
C GLY A 701 11.21 2.21 -4.10
N ALA A 702 11.71 2.66 -5.26
CA ALA A 702 11.02 3.60 -6.16
C ALA A 702 10.64 4.96 -5.50
N ILE A 703 11.51 5.48 -4.63
CA ILE A 703 11.48 6.87 -4.16
C ILE A 703 12.26 7.70 -5.20
N SER A 704 11.55 8.50 -5.98
CA SER A 704 12.12 9.23 -7.13
C SER A 704 11.85 10.73 -7.10
N GLU A 705 10.93 11.20 -6.26
CA GLU A 705 10.50 12.59 -6.20
C GLU A 705 10.60 13.11 -4.76
N ALA A 706 10.84 14.41 -4.60
CA ALA A 706 10.86 15.07 -3.29
C ALA A 706 9.53 14.86 -2.53
N ASP A 707 8.42 14.89 -3.26
CA ASP A 707 7.07 14.65 -2.74
C ASP A 707 6.89 13.25 -2.14
N HIS A 708 7.60 12.22 -2.67
CA HIS A 708 7.61 10.89 -2.06
C HIS A 708 8.29 10.93 -0.69
N ALA A 709 9.49 11.51 -0.62
CA ALA A 709 10.24 11.59 0.62
C ALA A 709 9.51 12.41 1.67
N ASN A 710 8.96 13.57 1.29
CA ASN A 710 8.15 14.40 2.19
C ASN A 710 6.94 13.62 2.73
N SER A 711 6.22 12.91 1.86
CA SER A 711 5.06 12.11 2.26
C SER A 711 5.41 10.98 3.22
N ILE A 712 6.52 10.27 2.98
CA ILE A 712 6.99 9.16 3.82
C ILE A 712 7.34 9.66 5.23
N ILE A 713 8.15 10.70 5.32
CA ILE A 713 8.60 11.27 6.59
C ILE A 713 7.43 11.92 7.34
N ALA A 714 6.64 12.74 6.66
CA ALA A 714 5.49 13.42 7.26
C ALA A 714 4.47 12.43 7.80
N ALA A 715 4.12 11.37 7.07
CA ALA A 715 3.17 10.36 7.55
C ALA A 715 3.73 9.46 8.66
N GLY A 716 5.02 9.58 9.00
CA GLY A 716 5.67 8.74 10.01
C GLY A 716 5.90 7.31 9.55
N ARG A 717 5.99 7.06 8.24
CA ARG A 717 6.19 5.73 7.64
C ARG A 717 7.65 5.26 7.68
N ALA A 718 8.59 6.19 7.76
CA ALA A 718 10.00 5.90 7.98
C ALA A 718 10.69 7.13 8.58
N ASP A 719 11.89 6.94 9.10
CA ASP A 719 12.70 8.02 9.68
C ASP A 719 13.72 8.56 8.66
N LEU A 720 14.12 7.75 7.69
CA LEU A 720 15.02 8.11 6.59
C LEU A 720 14.51 7.58 5.24
N CYS A 721 14.87 8.25 4.15
CA CYS A 721 14.59 7.82 2.79
C CYS A 721 15.90 7.57 2.04
N ALA A 722 16.16 6.31 1.70
CA ALA A 722 17.31 5.93 0.89
C ALA A 722 16.96 5.94 -0.59
N ILE A 723 17.66 6.80 -1.34
CA ILE A 723 17.46 7.07 -2.76
C ILE A 723 18.68 6.52 -3.52
N ALA A 724 18.42 5.75 -4.58
CA ALA A 724 19.45 5.11 -5.38
C ALA A 724 19.57 5.76 -6.76
N ARG A 725 18.91 5.18 -7.78
CA ARG A 725 18.97 5.60 -9.20
C ARG A 725 18.81 7.11 -9.47
N PRO A 726 17.94 7.87 -8.77
CA PRO A 726 17.89 9.32 -8.96
C PRO A 726 19.18 10.08 -8.64
N HIS A 727 20.07 9.53 -7.79
CA HIS A 727 21.39 10.08 -7.55
C HIS A 727 22.43 9.64 -8.60
N LEU A 728 22.09 8.70 -9.49
CA LEU A 728 22.93 8.28 -10.61
C LEU A 728 22.63 9.07 -11.89
N ALA A 729 21.35 9.44 -12.09
CA ALA A 729 20.89 10.32 -13.16
C ALA A 729 21.42 11.74 -12.95
#